data_AF-A0A1V5T8F6-F1
#
_entry.id   AF-A0A1V5T8F6-F1
#
_cell.length_a   1.000
_cell.length_b   1.000
_cell.length_c   1.000
_cell.angle_alpha   90.00
_cell.angle_beta   90.00
_cell.angle_gamma   90.00
#
_symmetry.space_group_name_H-M   'P 1'
#
loop_
_entity.id
_entity.type
_entity.pdbx_description
1 polymer ?
#
loop_
_entity_poly.entity_id
_entity_poly.type
_entity_poly.pdbx_seq_one_letter_code
_entity_poly.pdbx_strand_id
1 'polypeptide(L)'
;MLFIFLDLRYQRQLARICPEVLSSFLSSLADSVRRNGGSDCKISTGFLYRFDTDSIGYVFSASRVIADLQQLLVSFRERIQNYFILVDAPSESLLPEAFIDSIADYRNNMYPEEGILITTAAAALLRHYCSTVQVQGTSLSFFTGVRSLMYAEPPAPVSGDKNRYSLFISEKSDPVRAILDLVLGFEPLPAGSLLPREYDSYEATAKALSMYRKYRFSESHPAYLITACLEHAALYFRALKNRSGSMTEIEIHTGSSETGSAVSAEIQTVLGTFGESCVFRYAPPLKYMPPDIVNMPDDLLELVWIVFRSTEFLFTCEIPDLFKFLGKNSEFLESLGCWMYSYGLLSNPRDFRTLNYALKERVEDRLASRIGVLSRSVANYVWSCYENGAFLAVPSGYRILVHLGYTVPDHFIVKCLCSSGDSCLSDPQALSLVSDRQVVAALEKLELAGKKFREGLTGEAHALAKDSLLVFQKEEMTAAEFKVFSLMSLFSLTRKNGSDAIVYAEYALENALSLMDPNTVITARCNLSVMHFLNGNLHSALCALDAASKIAEDGYVRDYEIPLLFMRGRMLFELGDYRKAEACFASAEKIASGLALSGTACLSRVWVGRCIVHQGRYQAGTLLMAECSSTCADALIYLLEAAILSGDEIDLAAFPEKFPVLSVPQDSVLPAVSGSFSLAEDLCFGASPESAVGERMYRAFRHTVTCQSDTGPAGSAALQSLSSVAQTAQDEKDPYAALYYYLCYEAGSKIPGVPRKETELFLSRSFKALQIRAKEISDNNLREQFMQQPVWNARLYRAARTHMLI
;
A
#
# COMPACT_ATOMS: atom_id res chain seq x y z
N MET A 1 0.89 39.26 -15.68
CA MET A 1 2.05 38.34 -15.83
C MET A 1 3.32 39.15 -15.57
N LEU A 2 4.45 38.51 -15.30
CA LEU A 2 5.75 39.19 -15.20
C LEU A 2 6.71 38.60 -16.22
N PHE A 3 7.40 39.48 -16.95
CA PHE A 3 8.43 39.12 -17.92
C PHE A 3 9.79 39.65 -17.48
N ILE A 4 10.82 38.84 -17.68
CA ILE A 4 12.22 39.24 -17.53
C ILE A 4 12.88 39.05 -18.89
N PHE A 5 13.18 40.16 -19.56
CA PHE A 5 13.90 40.17 -20.81
C PHE A 5 15.39 40.42 -20.57
N LEU A 6 16.23 39.63 -21.22
CA LEU A 6 17.69 39.72 -21.15
C LEU A 6 18.25 39.80 -22.59
N ASP A 7 18.96 40.87 -22.86
CA ASP A 7 19.69 41.07 -24.11
C ASP A 7 21.19 41.26 -23.83
N LEU A 8 22.01 40.35 -24.35
CA LEU A 8 23.46 40.40 -24.24
C LEU A 8 24.03 41.03 -25.52
N ARG A 9 24.40 42.33 -25.48
CA ARG A 9 24.76 43.10 -26.69
C ARG A 9 25.89 42.47 -27.52
N TYR A 10 26.84 41.79 -26.87
CA TYR A 10 27.96 41.09 -27.52
C TYR A 10 27.82 39.56 -27.52
N GLN A 11 26.60 39.02 -27.43
CA GLN A 11 26.34 37.57 -27.36
C GLN A 11 27.11 36.77 -28.41
N ARG A 12 27.09 37.19 -29.69
CA ARG A 12 27.77 36.47 -30.79
C ARG A 12 29.29 36.42 -30.63
N GLN A 13 29.88 37.45 -30.02
CA GLN A 13 31.31 37.49 -29.74
C GLN A 13 31.64 36.64 -28.52
N LEU A 14 30.83 36.75 -27.45
CA LEU A 14 30.98 35.93 -26.24
C LEU A 14 30.87 34.43 -26.55
N ALA A 15 29.89 34.05 -27.40
CA ALA A 15 29.69 32.67 -27.86
C ALA A 15 30.89 32.13 -28.68
N ARG A 16 31.65 32.99 -29.34
CA ARG A 16 32.83 32.59 -30.12
C ARG A 16 34.11 32.53 -29.28
N ILE A 17 34.26 33.42 -28.31
CA ILE A 17 35.50 33.60 -27.55
C ILE A 17 35.49 32.77 -26.26
N CYS A 18 34.35 32.70 -25.56
CA CYS A 18 34.18 31.97 -24.30
C CYS A 18 32.78 31.31 -24.24
N PRO A 19 32.50 30.29 -25.08
CA PRO A 19 31.18 29.64 -25.13
C PRO A 19 30.74 29.08 -23.77
N GLU A 20 31.67 28.53 -22.99
CA GLU A 20 31.41 27.94 -21.67
C GLU A 20 30.85 28.96 -20.66
N VAL A 21 31.32 30.20 -20.71
CA VAL A 21 30.86 31.28 -19.82
C VAL A 21 29.42 31.66 -20.16
N LEU A 22 29.13 31.81 -21.45
CA LEU A 22 27.77 32.12 -21.92
C LEU A 22 26.80 30.97 -21.58
N SER A 23 27.19 29.72 -21.84
CA SER A 23 26.36 28.56 -21.53
C SER A 23 26.15 28.41 -20.03
N SER A 24 27.19 28.59 -19.22
CA SER A 24 27.10 28.53 -17.76
C SER A 24 26.13 29.58 -17.22
N PHE A 25 26.32 30.85 -17.58
CA PHE A 25 25.44 31.94 -17.16
C PHE A 25 23.96 31.70 -17.54
N LEU A 26 23.68 31.38 -18.81
CA LEU A 26 22.32 31.14 -19.28
C LEU A 26 21.71 29.89 -18.65
N SER A 27 22.50 28.84 -18.42
CA SER A 27 22.04 27.62 -17.75
C SER A 27 21.69 27.88 -16.29
N SER A 28 22.52 28.64 -15.55
CA SER A 28 22.25 29.01 -14.16
C SER A 28 21.02 29.90 -14.03
N LEU A 29 20.84 30.86 -14.95
CA LEU A 29 19.65 31.70 -14.98
C LEU A 29 18.39 30.91 -15.32
N ALA A 30 18.44 30.06 -16.36
CA ALA A 30 17.32 29.20 -16.72
C ALA A 30 16.96 28.22 -15.59
N ASP A 31 17.97 27.70 -14.88
CA ASP A 31 17.78 26.88 -13.69
C ASP A 31 17.10 27.65 -12.56
N SER A 32 17.55 28.88 -12.24
CA SER A 32 16.91 29.74 -11.24
C SER A 32 15.44 30.01 -11.62
N VAL A 33 15.16 30.34 -12.89
CA VAL A 33 13.80 30.53 -13.40
C VAL A 33 12.93 29.29 -13.18
N ARG A 34 13.41 28.12 -13.61
CA ARG A 34 12.66 26.85 -13.48
C ARG A 34 12.43 26.47 -12.01
N ARG A 35 13.42 26.68 -11.14
CA ARG A 35 13.34 26.37 -9.70
C ARG A 35 12.37 27.29 -8.94
N ASN A 36 11.96 28.41 -9.53
CA ASN A 36 10.98 29.35 -9.00
C ASN A 36 9.66 29.33 -9.79
N GLY A 37 9.40 28.31 -10.62
CA GLY A 37 8.12 28.15 -11.32
C GLY A 37 7.90 29.10 -12.50
N GLY A 38 8.97 29.66 -13.05
CA GLY A 38 8.95 30.42 -14.30
C GLY A 38 9.25 29.54 -15.52
N SER A 39 9.00 30.09 -16.70
CA SER A 39 9.21 29.42 -18.00
C SER A 39 10.13 30.23 -18.92
N ASP A 40 10.92 29.55 -19.74
CA ASP A 40 11.70 30.16 -20.82
C ASP A 40 10.86 30.30 -22.09
N CYS A 41 10.91 31.47 -22.72
CA CYS A 41 10.21 31.78 -23.95
C CYS A 41 11.23 31.95 -25.09
N LYS A 42 11.00 31.23 -26.19
CA LYS A 42 11.84 31.36 -27.40
C LYS A 42 11.45 32.62 -28.16
N ILE A 43 12.38 33.53 -28.32
CA ILE A 43 12.21 34.73 -29.14
C ILE A 43 13.40 34.91 -30.08
N SER A 44 13.18 35.65 -31.18
CA SER A 44 14.16 35.85 -32.24
C SER A 44 15.33 36.74 -31.82
N THR A 45 15.16 37.56 -30.79
CA THR A 45 16.20 38.47 -30.28
C THR A 45 16.23 38.47 -28.75
N GLY A 46 17.30 37.96 -28.14
CA GLY A 46 17.48 37.93 -26.68
C GLY A 46 16.87 36.70 -26.01
N PHE A 47 16.80 36.73 -24.69
CA PHE A 47 16.23 35.69 -23.84
C PHE A 47 15.06 36.27 -23.04
N LEU A 48 13.93 35.56 -23.03
CA LEU A 48 12.73 35.99 -22.34
C LEU A 48 12.29 34.93 -21.35
N TYR A 49 12.04 35.34 -20.12
CA TYR A 49 11.51 34.48 -19.06
C TYR A 49 10.17 35.03 -18.59
N ARG A 50 9.23 34.11 -18.28
CA ARG A 50 7.84 34.45 -17.98
C ARG A 50 7.37 33.80 -16.68
N PHE A 51 6.68 34.59 -15.87
CA PHE A 51 5.94 34.16 -14.68
C PHE A 51 4.46 34.46 -14.86
N ASP A 52 3.68 33.39 -15.01
CA ASP A 52 2.25 33.47 -15.26
C ASP A 52 1.47 33.85 -13.99
N THR A 53 0.39 34.62 -14.14
CA THR A 53 -0.48 35.03 -13.02
C THR A 53 -1.20 33.86 -12.35
N ASP A 54 -1.32 32.74 -13.05
CA ASP A 54 -1.91 31.51 -12.53
C ASP A 54 -0.90 30.70 -11.69
N SER A 55 0.39 31.01 -11.78
CA SER A 55 1.40 30.42 -10.90
C SER A 55 1.24 31.00 -9.49
N ILE A 56 1.06 30.12 -8.51
CA ILE A 56 0.91 30.51 -7.10
C ILE A 56 2.16 31.26 -6.65
N GLY A 57 2.00 32.48 -6.12
CA GLY A 57 3.13 33.30 -5.67
C GLY A 57 4.06 33.78 -6.78
N TYR A 58 3.54 34.08 -7.98
CA TYR A 58 4.36 34.42 -9.15
C TYR A 58 5.20 35.70 -8.98
N VAL A 59 4.75 36.69 -8.19
CA VAL A 59 5.50 37.94 -7.97
C VAL A 59 6.67 37.69 -7.02
N PHE A 60 6.42 36.99 -5.91
CA PHE A 60 7.47 36.51 -5.01
C PHE A 60 8.51 35.68 -5.78
N SER A 61 8.05 34.76 -6.62
CA SER A 61 8.90 33.92 -7.48
C SER A 61 9.80 34.75 -8.42
N ALA A 62 9.22 35.70 -9.14
CA ALA A 62 9.96 36.59 -10.03
C ALA A 62 10.97 37.46 -9.27
N SER A 63 10.60 37.96 -8.07
CA SER A 63 11.49 38.79 -7.25
C SER A 63 12.77 38.06 -6.83
N ARG A 64 12.67 36.75 -6.56
CA ARG A 64 13.82 35.91 -6.25
C ARG A 64 14.73 35.75 -7.45
N VAL A 65 14.17 35.49 -8.62
CA VAL A 65 14.96 35.35 -9.86
C VAL A 65 15.64 36.66 -10.24
N ILE A 66 15.03 37.81 -9.97
CA ILE A 66 15.68 39.12 -10.15
C ILE A 66 16.89 39.26 -9.21
N ALA A 67 16.77 38.80 -7.97
CA ALA A 67 17.87 38.80 -7.01
C ALA A 67 19.01 37.85 -7.43
N ASP A 68 18.66 36.63 -7.84
CA ASP A 68 19.61 35.63 -8.34
C ASP A 68 20.31 36.15 -9.60
N LEU A 69 19.58 36.79 -10.52
CA LEU A 69 20.12 37.41 -11.72
C LEU A 69 21.13 38.51 -11.36
N GLN A 70 20.83 39.36 -10.38
CA GLN A 70 21.80 40.35 -9.90
C GLN A 70 23.08 39.69 -9.37
N GLN A 71 22.96 38.63 -8.58
CA GLN A 71 24.12 37.89 -8.06
C GLN A 71 24.93 37.22 -9.18
N LEU A 72 24.27 36.64 -10.18
CA LEU A 72 24.91 36.07 -11.36
C LEU A 72 25.64 37.15 -12.17
N LEU A 73 25.05 38.33 -12.37
CA LEU A 73 25.73 39.42 -13.07
C LEU A 73 26.98 39.89 -12.32
N VAL A 74 26.95 39.90 -10.99
CA VAL A 74 28.12 40.22 -10.16
C VAL A 74 29.20 39.15 -10.30
N SER A 75 28.85 37.86 -10.26
CA SER A 75 29.82 36.77 -10.36
C SER A 75 30.45 36.65 -11.76
N PHE A 76 29.72 37.03 -12.81
CA PHE A 76 30.19 37.01 -14.20
C PHE A 76 30.68 38.38 -14.72
N ARG A 77 30.80 39.40 -13.86
CA ARG A 77 31.08 40.80 -14.24
C ARG A 77 32.33 40.99 -15.10
N GLU A 78 33.38 40.19 -14.90
CA GLU A 78 34.61 40.30 -15.68
C GLU A 78 34.42 39.95 -17.17
N ARG A 79 33.41 39.13 -17.49
CA ARG A 79 33.18 38.60 -18.85
C ARG A 79 31.88 39.11 -19.48
N ILE A 80 30.88 39.47 -18.68
CA ILE A 80 29.59 40.02 -19.12
C ILE A 80 29.46 41.44 -18.58
N GLN A 81 29.84 42.44 -19.38
CA GLN A 81 29.82 43.85 -18.99
C GLN A 81 28.63 44.62 -19.58
N ASN A 82 28.27 44.33 -20.83
CA ASN A 82 27.23 45.08 -21.55
C ASN A 82 25.99 44.22 -21.78
N TYR A 83 24.94 44.52 -21.03
CA TYR A 83 23.66 43.82 -21.08
C TYR A 83 22.50 44.81 -20.92
N PHE A 84 21.34 44.42 -21.43
CA PHE A 84 20.10 45.14 -21.21
C PHE A 84 19.09 44.18 -20.60
N ILE A 85 18.63 44.50 -19.39
CA ILE A 85 17.61 43.71 -18.70
C ILE A 85 16.41 44.60 -18.44
N LEU A 86 15.25 44.12 -18.88
CA LEU A 86 13.96 44.78 -18.65
C LEU A 86 13.00 43.82 -17.96
N VAL A 87 12.46 44.25 -16.82
CA VAL A 87 11.37 43.58 -16.13
C VAL A 87 10.09 44.36 -16.37
N ASP A 88 9.10 43.67 -16.93
CA ASP A 88 7.82 44.30 -17.27
C ASP A 88 6.62 43.44 -16.82
N ALA A 89 5.49 44.12 -16.60
CA ALA A 89 4.22 43.53 -16.22
C ALA A 89 3.11 44.12 -17.09
N PRO A 90 2.93 43.63 -18.33
CA PRO A 90 1.93 44.16 -19.24
C PRO A 90 0.52 43.98 -18.65
N SER A 91 -0.34 44.97 -18.93
CA SER A 91 -1.72 45.04 -18.42
C SER A 91 -2.65 44.00 -19.03
N GLU A 92 -2.33 43.52 -20.24
CA GLU A 92 -3.04 42.44 -20.93
C GLU A 92 -2.16 41.19 -21.01
N SER A 93 -2.79 40.00 -21.09
CA SER A 93 -2.05 38.76 -21.32
C SER A 93 -1.49 38.77 -22.74
N LEU A 94 -0.23 39.19 -22.87
CA LEU A 94 0.48 39.24 -24.14
C LEU A 94 1.12 37.88 -24.45
N LEU A 95 0.99 37.45 -25.71
CA LEU A 95 1.82 36.37 -26.24
C LEU A 95 3.30 36.80 -26.24
N PRO A 96 4.25 35.87 -26.04
CA PRO A 96 5.67 36.17 -26.04
C PRO A 96 6.16 36.92 -27.29
N GLU A 97 5.60 36.64 -28.48
CA GLU A 97 5.97 37.38 -29.69
C GLU A 97 5.48 38.84 -29.67
N ALA A 98 4.27 39.11 -29.14
CA ALA A 98 3.73 40.46 -29.01
C ALA A 98 4.49 41.30 -27.97
N PHE A 99 5.17 40.65 -27.02
CA PHE A 99 6.06 41.34 -26.08
C PHE A 99 7.31 41.92 -26.77
N ILE A 100 7.78 41.31 -27.87
CA ILE A 100 8.92 41.85 -28.64
C ILE A 100 8.57 43.23 -29.20
N ASP A 101 7.35 43.41 -29.70
CA ASP A 101 6.87 44.69 -30.22
C ASP A 101 6.82 45.74 -29.10
N SER A 102 6.43 45.36 -27.88
CA SER A 102 6.48 46.27 -26.72
C SER A 102 7.90 46.63 -26.26
N ILE A 103 8.91 45.79 -26.57
CA ILE A 103 10.31 46.08 -26.24
C ILE A 103 10.97 47.00 -27.29
N ALA A 104 10.44 47.08 -28.51
CA ALA A 104 10.99 47.90 -29.59
C ALA A 104 11.12 49.39 -29.19
N ASP A 105 10.14 49.90 -28.46
CA ASP A 105 10.13 51.28 -27.93
C ASP A 105 11.28 51.53 -26.93
N TYR A 106 11.68 50.50 -26.17
CA TYR A 106 12.77 50.60 -25.20
C TYR A 106 14.15 50.38 -25.84
N ARG A 107 14.24 49.64 -26.94
CA ARG A 107 15.50 49.47 -27.68
C ARG A 107 15.96 50.72 -28.41
N ASN A 108 15.02 51.59 -28.80
CA ASN A 108 15.32 52.81 -29.55
C ASN A 108 15.78 53.99 -28.66
N ASN A 109 15.72 53.85 -27.33
CA ASN A 109 16.12 54.86 -26.35
C ASN A 109 17.48 54.50 -25.71
N MET A 110 18.35 55.50 -25.48
CA MET A 110 19.62 55.29 -24.77
C MET A 110 19.39 55.14 -23.26
N TYR A 111 19.24 53.90 -22.78
CA TYR A 111 19.27 53.58 -21.35
C TYR A 111 20.69 53.19 -20.90
N PRO A 112 21.01 53.30 -19.60
CA PRO A 112 22.31 52.92 -19.07
C PRO A 112 22.66 51.45 -19.37
N GLU A 113 23.92 51.18 -19.67
CA GLU A 113 24.41 49.88 -20.17
C GLU A 113 24.59 48.81 -19.10
N GLU A 114 24.37 49.16 -17.82
CA GLU A 114 24.52 48.28 -16.66
C GLU A 114 23.32 48.45 -15.72
N GLY A 115 22.66 47.35 -15.38
CA GLY A 115 21.57 47.30 -14.39
C GLY A 115 20.30 46.59 -14.86
N ILE A 116 19.40 46.35 -13.91
CA ILE A 116 18.07 45.77 -14.15
C ILE A 116 17.05 46.91 -14.12
N LEU A 117 16.43 47.19 -15.27
CA LEU A 117 15.39 48.19 -15.43
C LEU A 117 14.02 47.56 -15.20
N ILE A 118 13.16 48.24 -14.43
CA ILE A 118 11.82 47.78 -14.10
C ILE A 118 10.82 48.85 -14.55
N THR A 119 9.80 48.45 -15.30
CA THR A 119 8.73 49.36 -15.71
C THR A 119 7.88 49.80 -14.53
N THR A 120 7.11 50.89 -14.68
CA THR A 120 6.21 51.36 -13.61
C THR A 120 5.21 50.28 -13.18
N ALA A 121 4.68 49.50 -14.14
CA ALA A 121 3.73 48.42 -13.86
C ALA A 121 4.39 47.26 -13.07
N ALA A 122 5.56 46.80 -13.49
CA ALA A 122 6.30 45.75 -12.78
C ALA A 122 6.78 46.24 -11.40
N ALA A 123 7.22 47.49 -11.29
CA ALA A 123 7.63 48.09 -10.02
C ALA A 123 6.47 48.16 -9.02
N ALA A 124 5.24 48.41 -9.49
CA ALA A 124 4.06 48.41 -8.63
C ALA A 124 3.77 47.03 -8.02
N LEU A 125 3.97 45.95 -8.79
CA LEU A 125 3.83 44.58 -8.29
C LEU A 125 4.98 44.20 -7.35
N LEU A 126 6.22 44.50 -7.75
CA LEU A 126 7.44 44.09 -7.03
C LEU A 126 7.75 44.97 -5.80
N ARG A 127 7.03 46.07 -5.57
CA ARG A 127 7.33 47.07 -4.52
C ARG A 127 7.48 46.49 -3.10
N HIS A 128 6.85 45.34 -2.83
CA HIS A 128 6.91 44.68 -1.54
C HIS A 128 8.19 43.85 -1.36
N TYR A 129 8.83 43.43 -2.45
CA TYR A 129 10.00 42.55 -2.46
C TYR A 129 11.28 43.25 -2.87
N CYS A 130 11.18 44.27 -3.73
CA CYS A 130 12.31 44.92 -4.35
C CYS A 130 12.35 46.41 -4.01
N SER A 131 13.55 46.93 -3.82
CA SER A 131 13.83 48.37 -3.75
C SER A 131 14.19 48.87 -5.15
N THR A 132 13.63 50.00 -5.53
CA THR A 132 13.91 50.62 -6.83
C THR A 132 14.14 52.12 -6.70
N VAL A 133 14.89 52.69 -7.66
CA VAL A 133 15.14 54.13 -7.78
C VAL A 133 14.72 54.59 -9.17
N GLN A 134 13.80 55.56 -9.25
CA GLN A 134 13.30 56.06 -10.52
C GLN A 134 14.42 56.72 -11.35
N VAL A 135 14.45 56.42 -12.64
CA VAL A 135 15.39 57.02 -13.59
C VAL A 135 14.84 58.37 -14.05
N GLN A 136 15.61 59.44 -13.84
CA GLN A 136 15.21 60.80 -14.16
C GLN A 136 14.83 60.93 -15.65
N GLY A 137 13.65 61.51 -15.91
CA GLY A 137 13.15 61.75 -17.26
C GLY A 137 12.54 60.52 -17.96
N THR A 138 12.37 59.38 -17.26
CA THR A 138 11.77 58.17 -17.84
C THR A 138 10.71 57.55 -16.90
N SER A 139 9.93 56.61 -17.42
CA SER A 139 8.97 55.78 -16.67
C SER A 139 9.59 54.50 -16.06
N LEU A 140 10.92 54.38 -16.11
CA LEU A 140 11.66 53.21 -15.63
C LEU A 140 12.30 53.47 -14.27
N SER A 141 12.51 52.39 -13.52
CA SER A 141 13.24 52.40 -12.25
C SER A 141 14.36 51.38 -12.26
N PHE A 142 15.50 51.73 -11.65
CA PHE A 142 16.59 50.78 -11.40
C PHE A 142 16.27 49.91 -10.19
N PHE A 143 16.46 48.61 -10.32
CA PHE A 143 16.55 47.71 -9.19
C PHE A 143 17.80 48.02 -8.35
N THR A 144 17.63 48.27 -7.06
CA THR A 144 18.75 48.56 -6.14
C THR A 144 19.01 47.45 -5.13
N GLY A 145 18.10 46.48 -5.02
CA GLY A 145 18.27 45.30 -4.18
C GLY A 145 16.95 44.74 -3.68
N VAL A 146 17.00 43.58 -3.05
CA VAL A 146 15.86 43.00 -2.33
C VAL A 146 15.59 43.82 -1.08
N ARG A 147 14.31 44.06 -0.76
CA ARG A 147 13.96 44.70 0.51
C ARG A 147 14.42 43.82 1.65
N SER A 148 15.19 44.40 2.57
CA SER A 148 15.60 43.69 3.78
C SER A 148 14.36 43.30 4.57
N LEU A 149 14.27 42.02 4.93
CA LEU A 149 13.35 41.58 5.97
C LEU A 149 13.69 42.36 7.25
N MET A 150 12.67 42.88 7.93
CA MET A 150 12.85 43.76 9.10
C MET A 150 13.50 43.07 10.30
N TYR A 151 13.53 41.73 10.30
CA TYR A 151 13.97 40.92 11.43
C TYR A 151 15.07 39.96 11.01
N ALA A 152 16.16 39.93 11.77
CA ALA A 152 17.23 38.96 11.60
C ALA A 152 16.71 37.56 11.95
N GLU A 153 17.16 36.53 11.22
CA GLU A 153 16.92 35.15 11.60
C GLU A 153 17.38 34.92 13.05
N PRO A 154 16.64 34.14 13.86
CA PRO A 154 17.15 33.71 15.14
C PRO A 154 18.49 32.98 14.91
N PRO A 155 19.50 33.20 15.77
CA PRO A 155 20.78 32.53 15.62
C PRO A 155 20.55 31.01 15.54
N ALA A 156 21.24 30.35 14.61
CA ALA A 156 21.18 28.90 14.48
C ALA A 156 21.38 28.27 15.87
N PRO A 157 20.60 27.23 16.23
CA PRO A 157 20.68 26.63 17.55
C PRO A 157 22.15 26.31 17.87
N VAL A 158 22.61 26.78 19.03
CA VAL A 158 24.01 26.62 19.45
C VAL A 158 24.31 25.13 19.45
N SER A 159 25.45 24.74 18.86
CA SER A 159 25.86 23.34 18.59
C SER A 159 25.97 22.42 19.84
N GLY A 160 25.57 22.89 21.01
CA GLY A 160 25.43 22.12 22.25
C GLY A 160 24.08 21.41 22.41
N ASP A 161 23.04 21.75 21.65
CA ASP A 161 21.68 21.19 21.74
C ASP A 161 21.48 19.91 20.90
N LYS A 162 22.51 19.04 20.80
CA LYS A 162 22.52 17.88 19.87
C LYS A 162 21.48 16.78 20.15
N ASN A 163 20.65 16.95 21.18
CA ASN A 163 19.70 15.95 21.67
C ASN A 163 18.30 16.50 21.95
N ARG A 164 18.00 17.72 21.50
CA ARG A 164 16.72 18.37 21.78
C ARG A 164 15.87 18.48 20.52
N TYR A 165 14.68 17.91 20.55
CA TYR A 165 13.75 17.85 19.41
C TYR A 165 12.38 18.38 19.81
N SER A 166 11.62 18.91 18.84
CA SER A 166 10.28 19.45 19.08
C SER A 166 9.20 18.50 18.54
N LEU A 167 8.18 18.25 19.36
CA LEU A 167 7.00 17.47 19.03
C LEU A 167 5.77 18.38 19.14
N PHE A 168 5.00 18.48 18.06
CA PHE A 168 3.82 19.34 17.99
C PHE A 168 2.56 18.50 18.10
N ILE A 169 1.78 18.72 19.15
CA ILE A 169 0.54 17.96 19.44
C ILE A 169 -0.58 18.95 19.73
N SER A 170 -1.78 18.63 19.26
CA SER A 170 -3.02 19.31 19.62
C SER A 170 -4.00 18.33 20.28
N GLU A 171 -5.04 18.83 20.94
CA GLU A 171 -6.06 17.97 21.57
C GLU A 171 -6.79 17.05 20.57
N LYS A 172 -6.77 17.40 19.28
CA LYS A 172 -7.44 16.64 18.21
C LYS A 172 -6.48 15.82 17.34
N SER A 173 -5.16 15.90 17.58
CA SER A 173 -4.18 15.20 16.73
C SER A 173 -3.93 13.78 17.22
N ASP A 174 -3.78 12.86 16.28
CA ASP A 174 -3.25 11.53 16.54
C ASP A 174 -1.79 11.62 17.03
N PRO A 175 -1.49 11.20 18.28
CA PRO A 175 -0.12 11.21 18.80
C PRO A 175 0.84 10.33 18.00
N VAL A 176 0.35 9.24 17.40
CA VAL A 176 1.17 8.35 16.59
C VAL A 176 1.63 9.10 15.35
N ARG A 177 0.71 9.78 14.65
CA ARG A 177 1.06 10.62 13.49
C ARG A 177 2.09 11.69 13.83
N ALA A 178 1.96 12.37 14.98
CA ALA A 178 2.89 13.42 15.40
C ALA A 178 4.31 12.90 15.63
N ILE A 179 4.43 11.72 16.27
CA ILE A 179 5.73 11.06 16.50
C ILE A 179 6.34 10.60 15.18
N LEU A 180 5.52 10.04 14.30
CA LEU A 180 5.97 9.61 12.98
C LEU A 180 6.43 10.79 12.13
N ASP A 181 5.73 11.93 12.16
CA ASP A 181 6.14 13.14 11.45
C ASP A 181 7.49 13.66 11.95
N LEU A 182 7.77 13.53 13.25
CA LEU A 182 9.09 13.82 13.81
C LEU A 182 10.16 12.85 13.29
N VAL A 183 9.91 11.54 13.39
CA VAL A 183 10.89 10.50 13.03
C VAL A 183 11.18 10.46 11.53
N LEU A 184 10.18 10.69 10.68
CA LEU A 184 10.34 10.79 9.23
C LEU A 184 11.21 11.98 8.80
N GLY A 185 11.38 12.98 9.67
CA GLY A 185 12.30 14.10 9.44
C GLY A 185 13.76 13.78 9.76
N PHE A 186 14.07 12.60 10.30
CA PHE A 186 15.42 12.20 10.65
C PHE A 186 16.14 11.45 9.52
N GLU A 187 17.48 11.53 9.52
CA GLU A 187 18.31 10.72 8.61
C GLU A 187 18.28 9.23 9.01
N PRO A 188 18.38 8.29 8.05
CA PRO A 188 18.47 6.86 8.37
C PRO A 188 19.65 6.51 9.30
N LEU A 189 19.45 5.56 10.21
CA LEU A 189 20.51 5.14 11.12
C LEU A 189 21.64 4.37 10.41
N PRO A 190 22.92 4.73 10.64
CA PRO A 190 24.03 3.94 10.12
C PRO A 190 24.16 2.60 10.86
N ALA A 191 24.71 1.60 10.17
CA ALA A 191 25.00 0.29 10.75
C ALA A 191 25.90 0.41 11.99
N GLY A 192 25.57 -0.34 13.05
CA GLY A 192 26.28 -0.29 14.35
C GLY A 192 25.74 0.73 15.35
N SER A 193 24.70 1.50 15.01
CA SER A 193 24.02 2.42 15.95
C SER A 193 23.20 1.69 17.03
N LEU A 194 22.87 0.43 16.77
CA LEU A 194 22.08 -0.46 17.61
C LEU A 194 22.76 -1.83 17.70
N LEU A 195 22.33 -2.67 18.65
CA LEU A 195 22.72 -4.08 18.66
C LEU A 195 22.22 -4.77 17.38
N PRO A 196 22.90 -5.82 16.86
CA PRO A 196 22.53 -6.45 15.59
C PRO A 196 21.05 -6.82 15.49
N ARG A 197 20.48 -7.47 16.51
CA ARG A 197 19.06 -7.84 16.53
C ARG A 197 18.11 -6.63 16.55
N GLU A 198 18.50 -5.55 17.23
CA GLU A 198 17.71 -4.32 17.26
C GLU A 198 17.77 -3.59 15.92
N TYR A 199 18.92 -3.65 15.25
CA TYR A 199 19.08 -3.11 13.90
C TYR A 199 18.24 -3.89 12.88
N ASP A 200 18.22 -5.21 12.97
CA ASP A 200 17.35 -6.06 12.14
C ASP A 200 15.85 -5.69 12.34
N SER A 201 15.42 -5.48 13.60
CA SER A 201 14.07 -4.99 13.90
C SER A 201 13.82 -3.58 13.36
N TYR A 202 14.80 -2.68 13.44
CA TYR A 202 14.70 -1.32 12.91
C TYR A 202 14.48 -1.33 11.39
N GLU A 203 15.25 -2.14 10.65
CA GLU A 203 15.09 -2.30 9.21
C GLU A 203 13.74 -2.96 8.85
N ALA A 204 13.33 -3.99 9.59
CA ALA A 204 12.07 -4.67 9.34
C ALA A 204 10.87 -3.74 9.57
N THR A 205 10.89 -2.95 10.65
CA THR A 205 9.81 -2.01 11.01
C THR A 205 9.80 -0.75 10.15
N ALA A 206 10.90 -0.40 9.46
CA ALA A 206 10.94 0.76 8.55
C ALA A 206 9.89 0.66 7.43
N LYS A 207 9.60 -0.57 6.96
CA LYS A 207 8.57 -0.83 5.94
C LYS A 207 7.17 -0.43 6.41
N ALA A 208 6.90 -0.53 7.72
CA ALA A 208 5.62 -0.13 8.32
C ALA A 208 5.33 1.37 8.14
N LEU A 209 6.36 2.22 8.13
CA LEU A 209 6.20 3.67 7.93
C LEU A 209 5.58 4.00 6.57
N SER A 210 6.00 3.27 5.53
CA SER A 210 5.45 3.44 4.18
C SER A 210 3.97 3.03 4.13
N MET A 211 3.64 1.91 4.76
CA MET A 211 2.25 1.44 4.81
C MET A 211 1.36 2.35 5.66
N TYR A 212 1.85 2.86 6.79
CA TYR A 212 1.10 3.83 7.61
C TYR A 212 0.73 5.07 6.80
N ARG A 213 1.66 5.60 6.00
CA ARG A 213 1.38 6.71 5.08
C ARG A 213 0.33 6.37 4.01
N LYS A 214 0.21 5.10 3.59
CA LYS A 214 -0.84 4.65 2.66
C LYS A 214 -2.24 4.67 3.31
N TYR A 215 -2.33 4.44 4.61
CA TYR A 215 -3.56 4.53 5.40
C TYR A 215 -3.88 5.95 5.90
N ARG A 216 -3.15 6.99 5.47
CA ARG A 216 -3.27 8.36 6.03
C ARG A 216 -4.67 8.96 6.11
N PHE A 217 -5.58 8.53 5.24
CA PHE A 217 -6.97 9.00 5.23
C PHE A 217 -7.92 7.95 5.79
N SER A 218 -7.50 6.73 6.04
CA SER A 218 -8.33 5.67 6.62
C SER A 218 -8.79 6.06 8.03
N GLU A 219 -10.01 5.69 8.39
CA GLU A 219 -10.58 6.01 9.71
C GLU A 219 -9.86 5.27 10.85
N SER A 220 -9.28 4.12 10.55
CA SER A 220 -8.48 3.32 11.48
C SER A 220 -7.26 2.72 10.77
N HIS A 221 -6.24 2.42 11.57
CA HIS A 221 -5.05 1.69 11.15
C HIS A 221 -5.05 0.31 11.83
N PRO A 222 -4.53 -0.74 11.18
CA PRO A 222 -4.35 -2.03 11.84
C PRO A 222 -3.46 -1.90 13.09
N ALA A 223 -3.84 -2.56 14.18
CA ALA A 223 -3.12 -2.44 15.45
C ALA A 223 -1.64 -2.84 15.34
N TYR A 224 -1.33 -3.90 14.59
CA TYR A 224 0.05 -4.33 14.34
C TYR A 224 0.89 -3.25 13.64
N LEU A 225 0.27 -2.45 12.77
CA LEU A 225 0.93 -1.41 12.01
C LEU A 225 1.32 -0.24 12.92
N ILE A 226 0.42 0.14 13.83
CA ILE A 226 0.68 1.14 14.88
C ILE A 226 1.82 0.67 15.77
N THR A 227 1.76 -0.57 16.27
CA THR A 227 2.82 -1.14 17.13
C THR A 227 4.19 -1.10 16.45
N ALA A 228 4.28 -1.53 15.18
CA ALA A 228 5.53 -1.52 14.44
C ALA A 228 6.09 -0.11 14.19
N CYS A 229 5.21 0.85 13.92
CA CYS A 229 5.60 2.27 13.77
C CYS A 229 6.18 2.84 15.07
N LEU A 230 5.57 2.54 16.21
CA LEU A 230 6.05 2.96 17.53
C LEU A 230 7.36 2.24 17.91
N GLU A 231 7.49 0.95 17.59
CA GLU A 231 8.74 0.20 17.77
C GLU A 231 9.87 0.82 16.94
N HIS A 232 9.63 1.14 15.68
CA HIS A 232 10.61 1.81 14.82
C HIS A 232 11.09 3.13 15.44
N ALA A 233 10.16 3.98 15.88
CA ALA A 233 10.48 5.23 16.57
C ALA A 233 11.27 4.99 17.86
N ALA A 234 10.92 3.97 18.64
CA ALA A 234 11.57 3.66 19.91
C ALA A 234 13.02 3.20 19.69
N LEU A 235 13.26 2.36 18.68
CA LEU A 235 14.60 1.94 18.26
C LEU A 235 15.42 3.13 17.78
N TYR A 236 14.81 4.07 17.05
CA TYR A 236 15.47 5.29 16.63
C TYR A 236 15.92 6.15 17.83
N PHE A 237 15.02 6.42 18.78
CA PHE A 237 15.37 7.19 19.97
C PHE A 237 16.40 6.49 20.86
N ARG A 238 16.38 5.15 20.92
CA ARG A 238 17.40 4.36 21.61
C ARG A 238 18.77 4.54 20.97
N ALA A 239 18.84 4.53 19.63
CA ALA A 239 20.08 4.80 18.90
C ALA A 239 20.62 6.21 19.19
N LEU A 240 19.75 7.22 19.22
CA LEU A 240 20.13 8.59 19.61
C LEU A 240 20.70 8.64 21.03
N LYS A 241 20.05 7.98 21.99
CA LYS A 241 20.54 7.86 23.37
C LYS A 241 21.91 7.18 23.43
N ASN A 242 22.09 6.06 22.70
CA ASN A 242 23.37 5.34 22.68
C ASN A 242 24.50 6.20 22.11
N ARG A 243 24.22 7.01 21.08
CA ARG A 243 25.21 7.88 20.44
C ARG A 243 25.61 9.08 21.31
N SER A 244 24.66 9.63 22.04
CA SER A 244 24.84 10.86 22.82
C SER A 244 25.21 10.62 24.29
N GLY A 245 24.93 9.43 24.83
CA GLY A 245 25.16 9.08 26.23
C GLY A 245 24.13 9.64 27.21
N SER A 246 23.11 10.37 26.73
CA SER A 246 22.03 10.93 27.54
C SER A 246 20.67 10.67 26.89
N MET A 247 19.59 10.77 27.68
CA MET A 247 18.23 10.67 27.14
C MET A 247 17.98 11.79 26.13
N THR A 248 17.19 11.48 25.10
CA THR A 248 16.76 12.45 24.10
C THR A 248 15.72 13.38 24.72
N GLU A 249 15.95 14.69 24.70
CA GLU A 249 14.96 15.65 25.21
C GLU A 249 13.95 15.97 24.11
N ILE A 250 12.66 15.74 24.38
CA ILE A 250 11.57 16.07 23.45
C ILE A 250 10.70 17.16 24.07
N GLU A 251 10.69 18.32 23.43
CA GLU A 251 9.83 19.45 23.77
C GLU A 251 8.44 19.29 23.16
N ILE A 252 7.42 19.20 24.01
CA ILE A 252 6.03 19.11 23.60
C ILE A 252 5.47 20.52 23.49
N HIS A 253 5.09 20.90 22.28
CA HIS A 253 4.34 22.11 21.99
C HIS A 253 2.86 21.78 21.85
N THR A 254 2.04 22.31 22.75
CA THR A 254 0.58 22.22 22.70
C THR A 254 0.01 23.48 22.05
N GLY A 255 -0.90 23.33 21.09
CA GLY A 255 -1.47 24.46 20.33
C GLY A 255 -2.30 25.48 21.15
N SER A 256 -2.57 25.23 22.43
CA SER A 256 -3.31 26.11 23.34
C SER A 256 -2.37 27.01 24.17
N SER A 257 -2.74 28.28 24.31
CA SER A 257 -2.02 29.29 25.10
C SER A 257 -2.13 29.12 26.62
N GLU A 258 -2.89 28.13 27.09
CA GLU A 258 -3.05 27.85 28.50
C GLU A 258 -2.10 26.73 28.91
N THR A 259 -1.17 27.09 29.79
CA THR A 259 -0.30 26.16 30.50
C THR A 259 -1.14 25.04 31.12
N GLY A 260 -1.10 23.85 30.53
CA GLY A 260 -1.55 22.62 31.18
C GLY A 260 -3.00 22.20 30.95
N SER A 261 -3.57 22.32 29.74
CA SER A 261 -4.67 21.41 29.40
C SER A 261 -4.13 19.98 29.43
N ALA A 262 -4.76 19.12 30.23
CA ALA A 262 -4.31 17.76 30.44
C ALA A 262 -4.32 17.05 29.09
N VAL A 263 -3.12 16.84 28.53
CA VAL A 263 -2.89 15.98 27.38
C VAL A 263 -3.65 14.67 27.62
N SER A 264 -4.44 14.22 26.64
CA SER A 264 -5.33 13.07 26.80
C SER A 264 -4.56 11.85 27.32
N ALA A 265 -5.24 10.97 28.07
CA ALA A 265 -4.64 9.74 28.59
C ALA A 265 -4.01 8.87 27.48
N GLU A 266 -4.59 8.92 26.28
CA GLU A 266 -4.07 8.25 25.09
C GLU A 266 -2.69 8.76 24.68
N ILE A 267 -2.51 10.09 24.61
CA ILE A 267 -1.21 10.68 24.28
C ILE A 267 -0.18 10.33 25.36
N GLN A 268 -0.54 10.39 26.65
CA GLN A 268 0.37 9.98 27.73
C GLN A 268 0.80 8.50 27.61
N THR A 269 -0.13 7.62 27.22
CA THR A 269 0.14 6.20 27.00
C THR A 269 1.14 6.01 25.86
N VAL A 270 0.95 6.69 24.73
CA VAL A 270 1.87 6.63 23.60
C VAL A 270 3.25 7.17 23.97
N LEU A 271 3.32 8.35 24.61
CA LEU A 271 4.60 8.94 25.05
C LEU A 271 5.34 8.04 26.06
N GLY A 272 4.60 7.36 26.95
CA GLY A 272 5.16 6.41 27.90
C GLY A 272 5.97 5.28 27.26
N THR A 273 5.64 4.89 26.02
CA THR A 273 6.38 3.88 25.23
C THR A 273 7.85 4.26 25.03
N PHE A 274 8.20 5.54 25.12
CA PHE A 274 9.55 6.05 24.86
C PHE A 274 10.33 6.44 26.11
N GLY A 275 9.77 6.26 27.32
CA GLY A 275 10.33 6.77 28.57
C GLY A 275 11.73 6.25 28.94
N GLU A 276 12.15 5.11 28.39
CA GLU A 276 13.52 4.60 28.59
C GLU A 276 14.58 5.41 27.82
N SER A 277 14.18 6.04 26.71
CA SER A 277 15.10 6.70 25.77
C SER A 277 14.89 8.22 25.67
N CYS A 278 13.71 8.71 26.07
CA CYS A 278 13.31 10.10 25.93
C CYS A 278 12.88 10.72 27.27
N VAL A 279 13.12 12.02 27.41
CA VAL A 279 12.53 12.88 28.45
C VAL A 279 11.63 13.89 27.76
N PHE A 280 10.34 13.83 28.08
CA PHE A 280 9.35 14.77 27.55
C PHE A 280 9.21 15.99 28.46
N ARG A 281 9.31 17.19 27.89
CA ARG A 281 9.12 18.45 28.61
C ARG A 281 8.12 19.32 27.88
N TYR A 282 7.18 19.91 28.60
CA TYR A 282 6.29 20.90 28.02
C TYR A 282 7.05 22.18 27.74
N ALA A 283 7.02 22.60 26.48
CA ALA A 283 7.64 23.83 26.05
C ALA A 283 6.77 25.04 26.42
N PRO A 284 7.38 26.22 26.64
CA PRO A 284 6.61 27.46 26.72
C PRO A 284 5.89 27.73 25.38
N PRO A 285 4.85 28.60 25.39
CA PRO A 285 4.18 29.02 24.17
C PRO A 285 5.17 29.55 23.14
N LEU A 286 4.94 29.18 21.87
CA LEU A 286 5.75 29.66 20.75
C LEU A 286 5.72 31.20 20.69
N LYS A 287 6.88 31.79 20.42
CA LYS A 287 7.03 33.24 20.29
C LYS A 287 7.01 33.62 18.82
N TYR A 288 6.15 34.56 18.47
CA TYR A 288 5.99 35.08 17.12
C TYR A 288 6.41 36.54 17.05
N MET A 289 6.88 36.96 15.88
CA MET A 289 7.00 38.39 15.57
C MET A 289 5.62 39.06 15.55
N PRO A 290 5.52 40.39 15.72
CA PRO A 290 4.26 41.11 15.58
C PRO A 290 3.61 40.79 14.22
N PRO A 291 2.38 40.26 14.21
CA PRO A 291 1.78 39.78 12.97
C PRO A 291 1.33 40.95 12.09
N ASP A 292 1.78 40.97 10.83
CA ASP A 292 1.44 42.02 9.85
C ASP A 292 0.77 41.45 8.59
N ILE A 293 -0.31 40.70 8.81
CA ILE A 293 -1.11 40.10 7.72
C ILE A 293 -1.75 41.17 6.82
N VAL A 294 -1.91 42.41 7.30
CA VAL A 294 -2.54 43.49 6.54
C VAL A 294 -1.63 44.02 5.45
N ASN A 295 -0.32 44.14 5.70
CA ASN A 295 0.63 44.64 4.69
C ASN A 295 1.27 43.55 3.84
N MET A 296 1.01 42.28 4.15
CA MET A 296 1.52 41.15 3.38
C MET A 296 1.00 41.19 1.93
N PRO A 297 1.81 40.91 0.89
CA PRO A 297 1.30 40.83 -0.48
C PRO A 297 0.36 39.64 -0.67
N ASP A 298 -0.66 39.79 -1.53
CA ASP A 298 -1.66 38.74 -1.74
C ASP A 298 -1.04 37.45 -2.31
N ASP A 299 -0.06 37.53 -3.22
CA ASP A 299 0.59 36.35 -3.81
C ASP A 299 1.48 35.60 -2.79
N LEU A 300 2.05 36.31 -1.83
CA LEU A 300 2.74 35.66 -0.70
C LEU A 300 1.74 35.04 0.28
N LEU A 301 0.58 35.67 0.50
CA LEU A 301 -0.51 35.08 1.28
C LEU A 301 -1.01 33.78 0.64
N GLU A 302 -1.07 33.69 -0.69
CA GLU A 302 -1.42 32.44 -1.38
C GLU A 302 -0.47 31.30 -0.98
N LEU A 303 0.85 31.56 -0.96
CA LEU A 303 1.85 30.57 -0.53
C LEU A 303 1.69 30.18 0.94
N VAL A 304 1.42 31.16 1.81
CA VAL A 304 1.13 30.93 3.24
C VAL A 304 -0.07 30.02 3.42
N TRP A 305 -1.14 30.27 2.66
CA TRP A 305 -2.35 29.46 2.72
C TRP A 305 -2.08 28.02 2.27
N ILE A 306 -1.30 27.82 1.20
CA ILE A 306 -0.87 26.48 0.76
C ILE A 306 -0.12 25.75 1.89
N VAL A 307 0.78 26.44 2.59
CA VAL A 307 1.50 25.86 3.74
C VAL A 307 0.52 25.45 4.85
N PHE A 308 -0.41 26.33 5.25
CA PHE A 308 -1.45 25.98 6.24
C PHE A 308 -2.28 24.76 5.84
N ARG A 309 -2.66 24.63 4.56
CA ARG A 309 -3.43 23.48 4.10
C ARG A 309 -2.59 22.22 4.00
N SER A 310 -1.31 22.33 3.63
CA SER A 310 -0.43 21.18 3.46
C SER A 310 -0.23 20.40 4.76
N THR A 311 -0.11 21.08 5.90
CA THR A 311 0.11 20.47 7.21
C THR A 311 -1.11 19.72 7.75
N GLU A 312 -2.31 19.94 7.17
CA GLU A 312 -3.53 19.20 7.54
C GLU A 312 -3.54 17.77 6.96
N PHE A 313 -2.92 17.55 5.80
CA PHE A 313 -3.05 16.29 5.04
C PHE A 313 -1.72 15.57 4.83
N LEU A 314 -0.63 16.32 4.77
CA LEU A 314 0.71 15.81 4.48
C LEU A 314 1.54 15.66 5.75
N PHE A 315 2.58 14.83 5.65
CA PHE A 315 3.69 14.88 6.59
C PHE A 315 4.61 16.05 6.23
N THR A 316 5.31 16.61 7.20
CA THR A 316 6.20 17.76 7.03
C THR A 316 7.29 17.47 5.98
N CYS A 317 7.76 16.22 5.91
CA CYS A 317 8.75 15.78 4.91
C CYS A 317 8.20 15.76 3.47
N GLU A 318 6.89 15.87 3.26
CA GLU A 318 6.23 15.85 1.94
C GLU A 318 5.89 17.25 1.42
N ILE A 319 6.02 18.29 2.25
CA ILE A 319 5.82 19.70 1.84
C ILE A 319 6.76 20.09 0.67
N PRO A 320 8.05 19.69 0.66
CA PRO A 320 8.93 19.95 -0.49
C PRO A 320 8.40 19.36 -1.81
N ASP A 321 7.80 18.17 -1.78
CA ASP A 321 7.25 17.54 -2.98
C ASP A 321 6.00 18.26 -3.50
N LEU A 322 5.14 18.76 -2.61
CA LEU A 322 4.03 19.64 -2.99
C LEU A 322 4.54 20.91 -3.68
N PHE A 323 5.56 21.56 -3.12
CA PHE A 323 6.10 22.77 -3.74
C PHE A 323 6.81 22.47 -5.06
N LYS A 324 7.49 21.32 -5.18
CA LYS A 324 8.07 20.84 -6.43
C LYS A 324 6.99 20.62 -7.50
N PHE A 325 5.84 20.07 -7.13
CA PHE A 325 4.68 19.96 -8.02
C PHE A 325 4.18 21.34 -8.49
N LEU A 326 4.28 22.36 -7.64
CA LEU A 326 4.00 23.77 -7.99
C LEU A 326 5.16 24.49 -8.70
N GLY A 327 6.19 23.76 -9.14
CA GLY A 327 7.36 24.28 -9.84
C GLY A 327 8.40 24.97 -8.94
N LYS A 328 8.40 24.71 -7.62
CA LYS A 328 9.20 25.42 -6.61
C LYS A 328 10.13 24.46 -5.87
N ASN A 329 11.41 24.78 -5.76
CA ASN A 329 12.41 23.90 -5.13
C ASN A 329 12.54 24.10 -3.60
N SER A 330 13.50 23.42 -2.96
CA SER A 330 13.78 23.57 -1.53
C SER A 330 14.29 24.96 -1.14
N GLU A 331 15.17 25.56 -1.94
CA GLU A 331 15.62 26.96 -1.72
C GLU A 331 14.43 27.92 -1.77
N PHE A 332 13.39 27.61 -2.56
CA PHE A 332 12.13 28.35 -2.55
C PHE A 332 11.53 28.42 -1.15
N LEU A 333 11.42 27.26 -0.50
CA LEU A 333 10.84 27.10 0.82
C LEU A 333 11.67 27.78 1.91
N GLU A 334 12.99 27.75 1.83
CA GLU A 334 13.86 28.42 2.82
C GLU A 334 13.57 29.92 2.88
N SER A 335 13.52 30.60 1.73
CA SER A 335 13.19 32.03 1.75
C SER A 335 11.72 32.26 2.08
N LEU A 336 10.79 31.41 1.63
CA LEU A 336 9.38 31.51 2.05
C LEU A 336 9.26 31.48 3.59
N GLY A 337 9.97 30.56 4.25
CA GLY A 337 10.00 30.46 5.70
C GLY A 337 10.54 31.72 6.38
N CYS A 338 11.57 32.36 5.82
CA CYS A 338 12.10 33.65 6.31
C CYS A 338 11.05 34.77 6.20
N TRP A 339 10.35 34.84 5.06
CA TRP A 339 9.28 35.80 4.85
C TRP A 339 8.12 35.56 5.83
N MET A 340 7.64 34.32 5.96
CA MET A 340 6.58 33.96 6.91
C MET A 340 6.94 34.28 8.36
N TYR A 341 8.18 34.00 8.77
CA TYR A 341 8.71 34.38 10.07
C TYR A 341 8.64 35.89 10.31
N SER A 342 9.08 36.69 9.34
CA SER A 342 9.09 38.16 9.46
C SER A 342 7.69 38.77 9.61
N TYR A 343 6.65 38.10 9.10
CA TYR A 343 5.25 38.48 9.22
C TYR A 343 4.53 37.88 10.44
N GLY A 344 5.26 37.20 11.33
CA GLY A 344 4.70 36.60 12.55
C GLY A 344 3.90 35.33 12.34
N LEU A 345 4.03 34.68 11.17
CA LEU A 345 3.32 33.43 10.83
C LEU A 345 4.06 32.17 11.28
N LEU A 346 5.38 32.26 11.47
CA LEU A 346 6.21 31.17 11.99
C LEU A 346 6.98 31.65 13.22
N SER A 347 7.24 30.73 14.16
CA SER A 347 8.20 30.99 15.25
C SER A 347 9.63 30.59 14.86
N ASN A 348 9.78 29.67 13.92
CA ASN A 348 11.06 29.26 13.35
C ASN A 348 10.98 29.27 11.82
N PRO A 349 11.83 30.05 11.11
CA PRO A 349 11.78 30.12 9.65
C PRO A 349 12.09 28.80 8.94
N ARG A 350 12.70 27.82 9.62
CA ARG A 350 13.08 26.52 9.04
C ARG A 350 12.13 25.38 9.39
N ASP A 351 11.10 25.62 10.20
CA ASP A 351 10.18 24.59 10.65
C ASP A 351 8.72 25.04 10.49
N PHE A 352 8.08 24.59 9.41
CA PHE A 352 6.68 24.89 9.09
C PHE A 352 5.68 24.28 10.07
N ARG A 353 6.09 23.44 11.02
CA ARG A 353 5.20 22.99 12.11
C ARG A 353 4.94 24.10 13.13
N THR A 354 5.77 25.14 13.13
CA THR A 354 5.64 26.30 14.01
C THR A 354 4.65 27.36 13.52
N LEU A 355 3.66 26.98 12.72
CA LEU A 355 2.65 27.89 12.19
C LEU A 355 1.79 28.52 13.28
N ASN A 356 1.56 29.81 13.14
CA ASN A 356 0.62 30.55 13.95
C ASN A 356 -0.82 30.33 13.45
N TYR A 357 -1.43 29.21 13.85
CA TYR A 357 -2.80 28.85 13.45
C TYR A 357 -3.87 29.87 13.88
N ALA A 358 -3.59 30.74 14.87
CA ALA A 358 -4.49 31.82 15.25
C ALA A 358 -4.68 32.89 14.15
N LEU A 359 -3.79 32.92 13.15
CA LEU A 359 -3.88 33.84 12.01
C LEU A 359 -4.55 33.22 10.78
N LYS A 360 -4.89 31.93 10.82
CA LYS A 360 -5.42 31.19 9.67
C LYS A 360 -6.69 31.83 9.11
N GLU A 361 -7.68 32.10 9.95
CA GLU A 361 -8.95 32.72 9.53
C GLU A 361 -8.71 34.10 8.89
N ARG A 362 -7.78 34.91 9.44
CA ARG A 362 -7.43 36.22 8.88
C ARG A 362 -6.78 36.12 7.49
N VAL A 363 -5.99 35.07 7.25
CA VAL A 363 -5.41 34.78 5.93
C VAL A 363 -6.51 34.37 4.95
N GLU A 364 -7.43 33.51 5.39
CA GLU A 364 -8.57 33.05 4.59
C GLU A 364 -9.51 34.19 4.21
N ASP A 365 -9.88 35.06 5.16
CA ASP A 365 -10.74 36.21 4.92
C ASP A 365 -10.17 37.13 3.83
N ARG A 366 -8.85 37.36 3.85
CA ARG A 366 -8.20 38.25 2.89
C ARG A 366 -8.07 37.61 1.50
N LEU A 367 -7.94 36.28 1.43
CA LEU A 367 -7.84 35.53 0.17
C LEU A 367 -9.18 35.06 -0.37
N ALA A 368 -10.32 35.33 0.27
CA ALA A 368 -11.61 34.68 0.06
C ALA A 368 -11.96 34.33 -1.42
N SER A 369 -11.69 35.24 -2.37
CA SER A 369 -11.96 35.05 -3.81
C SER A 369 -11.03 34.05 -4.51
N ARG A 370 -9.82 33.82 -3.98
CA ARG A 370 -8.76 32.96 -4.53
C ARG A 370 -8.72 31.57 -3.90
N ILE A 371 -9.30 31.38 -2.71
CA ILE A 371 -9.28 30.09 -1.99
C ILE A 371 -9.71 28.92 -2.88
N GLY A 372 -10.77 29.07 -3.69
CA GLY A 372 -11.23 28.00 -4.57
C GLY A 372 -10.17 27.53 -5.59
N VAL A 373 -9.36 28.45 -6.12
CA VAL A 373 -8.25 28.14 -7.04
C VAL A 373 -7.12 27.44 -6.29
N LEU A 374 -6.75 27.95 -5.11
CA LEU A 374 -5.67 27.39 -4.30
C LEU A 374 -6.01 25.98 -3.79
N SER A 375 -7.26 25.78 -3.32
CA SER A 375 -7.77 24.47 -2.91
C SER A 375 -7.65 23.45 -4.02
N ARG A 376 -8.03 23.82 -5.25
CA ARG A 376 -7.93 22.94 -6.42
C ARG A 376 -6.48 22.55 -6.72
N SER A 377 -5.52 23.47 -6.57
CA SER A 377 -4.09 23.15 -6.76
C SER A 377 -3.59 22.13 -5.72
N VAL A 378 -3.98 22.26 -4.46
CA VAL A 378 -3.68 21.25 -3.42
C VAL A 378 -4.36 19.92 -3.75
N ALA A 379 -5.62 19.97 -4.18
CA ALA A 379 -6.36 18.77 -4.55
C ALA A 379 -5.74 18.02 -5.72
N ASN A 380 -5.26 18.74 -6.75
CA ASN A 380 -4.54 18.16 -7.89
C ASN A 380 -3.25 17.45 -7.45
N TYR A 381 -2.51 18.02 -6.49
CA TYR A 381 -1.35 17.36 -5.92
C TYR A 381 -1.74 16.08 -5.15
N VAL A 382 -2.74 16.17 -4.27
CA VAL A 382 -3.24 15.01 -3.51
C VAL A 382 -3.74 13.92 -4.46
N TRP A 383 -4.43 14.30 -5.54
CA TRP A 383 -4.84 13.38 -6.59
C TRP A 383 -3.66 12.73 -7.31
N SER A 384 -2.63 13.50 -7.67
CA SER A 384 -1.38 12.95 -8.22
C SER A 384 -0.70 11.99 -7.23
N CYS A 385 -0.75 12.24 -5.92
CA CYS A 385 -0.26 11.28 -4.92
C CYS A 385 -1.05 9.97 -4.95
N TYR A 386 -2.38 10.03 -5.11
CA TYR A 386 -3.22 8.85 -5.28
C TYR A 386 -2.87 8.06 -6.55
N GLU A 387 -2.73 8.75 -7.69
CA GLU A 387 -2.36 8.14 -8.97
C GLU A 387 -0.99 7.47 -8.93
N ASN A 388 -0.10 7.90 -8.03
CA ASN A 388 1.20 7.25 -7.80
C ASN A 388 1.16 6.19 -6.68
N GLY A 389 -0.03 5.82 -6.18
CA GLY A 389 -0.21 4.80 -5.17
C GLY A 389 0.22 5.19 -3.76
N ALA A 390 0.35 6.49 -3.45
CA ALA A 390 0.82 6.96 -2.15
C ALA A 390 -0.19 6.73 -1.02
N PHE A 391 -1.48 6.58 -1.33
CA PHE A 391 -2.52 6.23 -0.36
C PHE A 391 -3.68 5.43 -0.96
N LEU A 392 -4.46 4.78 -0.09
CA LEU A 392 -5.58 3.91 -0.46
C LEU A 392 -6.86 4.70 -0.78
N ALA A 393 -7.68 4.21 -1.71
CA ALA A 393 -8.99 4.80 -1.96
C ALA A 393 -9.95 4.44 -0.82
N VAL A 394 -10.33 5.44 -0.02
CA VAL A 394 -11.24 5.31 1.12
C VAL A 394 -12.27 6.44 1.15
N PRO A 395 -13.47 6.24 1.73
CA PRO A 395 -14.54 7.25 1.73
C PRO A 395 -14.15 8.61 2.34
N SER A 396 -13.36 8.60 3.40
CA SER A 396 -12.76 9.80 4.02
C SER A 396 -11.83 10.55 3.06
N GLY A 397 -11.06 9.85 2.22
CA GLY A 397 -10.24 10.44 1.17
C GLY A 397 -11.07 11.15 0.10
N TYR A 398 -12.21 10.56 -0.28
CA TYR A 398 -13.19 11.23 -1.16
C TYR A 398 -13.68 12.55 -0.55
N ARG A 399 -14.07 12.54 0.74
CA ARG A 399 -14.56 13.75 1.43
C ARG A 399 -13.51 14.87 1.46
N ILE A 400 -12.24 14.52 1.63
CA ILE A 400 -11.12 15.48 1.60
C ILE A 400 -10.97 16.10 0.21
N LEU A 401 -10.97 15.29 -0.85
CA LEU A 401 -10.87 15.78 -2.23
C LEU A 401 -12.05 16.71 -2.60
N VAL A 402 -13.27 16.34 -2.23
CA VAL A 402 -14.45 17.20 -2.42
C VAL A 402 -14.36 18.49 -1.62
N HIS A 403 -13.90 18.42 -0.36
CA HIS A 403 -13.68 19.61 0.46
C HIS A 403 -12.63 20.56 -0.15
N LEU A 404 -11.65 20.02 -0.87
CA LEU A 404 -10.67 20.80 -1.63
C LEU A 404 -11.18 21.27 -3.01
N GLY A 405 -12.46 21.04 -3.33
CA GLY A 405 -13.07 21.47 -4.59
C GLY A 405 -12.65 20.66 -5.81
N TYR A 406 -12.21 19.41 -5.61
CA TYR A 406 -11.88 18.47 -6.68
C TYR A 406 -13.11 17.72 -7.17
N THR A 407 -13.22 17.53 -8.48
CA THR A 407 -14.22 16.66 -9.08
C THR A 407 -13.68 15.23 -9.08
N VAL A 408 -14.07 14.45 -8.07
CA VAL A 408 -13.60 13.07 -7.93
C VAL A 408 -14.26 12.19 -8.99
N PRO A 409 -13.50 11.45 -9.81
CA PRO A 409 -14.06 10.57 -10.83
C PRO A 409 -14.67 9.30 -10.23
N ASP A 410 -15.67 8.74 -10.92
CA ASP A 410 -16.42 7.56 -10.47
C ASP A 410 -15.51 6.36 -10.16
N HIS A 411 -14.40 6.16 -10.90
CA HIS A 411 -13.49 5.04 -10.65
C HIS A 411 -12.88 5.04 -9.24
N PHE A 412 -12.66 6.22 -8.64
CA PHE A 412 -12.17 6.32 -7.26
C PHE A 412 -13.24 5.86 -6.27
N ILE A 413 -14.49 6.30 -6.48
CA ILE A 413 -15.64 5.96 -5.65
C ILE A 413 -15.91 4.46 -5.72
N VAL A 414 -15.93 3.90 -6.94
CA VAL A 414 -16.07 2.46 -7.18
C VAL A 414 -14.96 1.67 -6.48
N LYS A 415 -13.72 2.16 -6.50
CA LYS A 415 -12.62 1.54 -5.77
C LYS A 415 -12.86 1.56 -4.26
N CYS A 416 -13.31 2.68 -3.67
CA CYS A 416 -13.69 2.72 -2.26
C CYS A 416 -14.72 1.64 -1.91
N LEU A 417 -15.79 1.52 -2.72
CA LEU A 417 -16.86 0.55 -2.55
C LEU A 417 -16.39 -0.91 -2.71
N CYS A 418 -15.39 -1.16 -3.56
CA CYS A 418 -14.83 -2.50 -3.79
C CYS A 418 -13.76 -2.90 -2.75
N SER A 419 -13.13 -1.92 -2.09
CA SER A 419 -12.06 -2.14 -1.11
C SER A 419 -12.55 -2.40 0.31
N SER A 420 -13.76 -1.95 0.68
CA SER A 420 -14.43 -2.42 1.89
C SER A 420 -14.64 -3.93 1.76
N GLY A 421 -14.18 -4.73 2.71
CA GLY A 421 -14.41 -6.19 2.71
C GLY A 421 -15.89 -6.58 2.71
N ASP A 422 -16.78 -5.61 2.92
CA ASP A 422 -18.24 -5.72 2.86
C ASP A 422 -18.80 -5.57 1.43
N SER A 423 -20.09 -5.89 1.26
CA SER A 423 -20.82 -5.66 0.01
C SER A 423 -20.63 -4.23 -0.48
N CYS A 424 -20.41 -4.01 -1.78
CA CYS A 424 -20.31 -2.66 -2.34
C CYS A 424 -21.62 -1.85 -2.22
N LEU A 425 -22.72 -2.50 -1.82
CA LEU A 425 -24.02 -1.86 -1.50
C LEU A 425 -24.21 -1.56 -0.01
N SER A 426 -23.26 -1.95 0.85
CA SER A 426 -23.35 -1.74 2.31
C SER A 426 -23.37 -0.27 2.71
N ASP A 427 -22.87 0.62 1.83
CA ASP A 427 -22.93 2.07 1.98
C ASP A 427 -23.79 2.71 0.88
N PRO A 428 -25.12 2.82 1.10
CA PRO A 428 -26.03 3.48 0.16
C PRO A 428 -25.68 4.95 -0.10
N GLN A 429 -25.04 5.61 0.87
CA GLN A 429 -24.62 7.00 0.69
C GLN A 429 -23.47 7.07 -0.30
N ALA A 430 -22.46 6.21 -0.17
CA ALA A 430 -21.35 6.16 -1.11
C ALA A 430 -21.78 5.74 -2.53
N LEU A 431 -22.72 4.79 -2.65
CA LEU A 431 -23.29 4.41 -3.95
C LEU A 431 -23.98 5.58 -4.66
N SER A 432 -24.65 6.45 -3.90
CA SER A 432 -25.33 7.63 -4.45
C SER A 432 -24.39 8.69 -5.04
N LEU A 433 -23.09 8.61 -4.71
CA LEU A 433 -22.05 9.51 -5.20
C LEU A 433 -21.54 9.15 -6.59
N VAL A 434 -21.78 7.90 -7.05
CA VAL A 434 -21.42 7.48 -8.40
C VAL A 434 -22.33 8.18 -9.40
N SER A 435 -21.74 8.91 -10.33
CA SER A 435 -22.45 9.78 -11.27
C SER A 435 -23.15 8.97 -12.36
N ASP A 436 -22.47 7.95 -12.91
CA ASP A 436 -23.03 7.11 -13.96
C ASP A 436 -23.99 6.04 -13.41
N ARG A 437 -25.26 6.15 -13.82
CA ARG A 437 -26.32 5.21 -13.46
C ARG A 437 -26.13 3.81 -14.07
N GLN A 438 -25.44 3.69 -15.21
CA GLN A 438 -25.08 2.38 -15.77
C GLN A 438 -24.09 1.65 -14.88
N VAL A 439 -23.09 2.37 -14.35
CA VAL A 439 -22.11 1.83 -13.39
C VAL A 439 -22.80 1.39 -12.09
N VAL A 440 -23.70 2.21 -11.54
CA VAL A 440 -24.50 1.83 -10.35
C VAL A 440 -25.30 0.55 -10.58
N ALA A 441 -26.03 0.46 -11.70
CA ALA A 441 -26.80 -0.73 -12.03
C ALA A 441 -25.89 -1.96 -12.25
N ALA A 442 -24.68 -1.78 -12.78
CA ALA A 442 -23.70 -2.84 -12.93
C ALA A 442 -23.14 -3.32 -11.59
N LEU A 443 -22.93 -2.43 -10.61
CA LEU A 443 -22.54 -2.78 -9.24
C LEU A 443 -23.63 -3.58 -8.53
N GLU A 444 -24.89 -3.17 -8.65
CA GLU A 444 -26.04 -3.92 -8.12
C GLU A 444 -26.11 -5.33 -8.73
N LYS A 445 -25.89 -5.46 -10.03
CA LYS A 445 -25.80 -6.76 -10.71
C LYS A 445 -24.63 -7.60 -10.22
N LEU A 446 -23.45 -7.01 -9.98
CA LEU A 446 -22.28 -7.70 -9.44
C LEU A 446 -22.56 -8.28 -8.05
N GLU A 447 -23.18 -7.51 -7.17
CA GLU A 447 -23.57 -7.99 -5.83
C GLU A 447 -24.62 -9.08 -5.88
N LEU A 448 -25.62 -8.92 -6.76
CA LEU A 448 -26.61 -9.96 -6.99
C LEU A 448 -25.94 -11.23 -7.54
N ALA A 449 -24.98 -11.11 -8.45
CA ALA A 449 -24.20 -12.25 -8.95
C ALA A 449 -23.46 -12.96 -7.81
N GLY A 450 -22.77 -12.21 -6.94
CA GLY A 450 -22.09 -12.76 -5.77
C GLY A 450 -23.06 -13.46 -4.79
N LYS A 451 -24.25 -12.88 -4.56
CA LYS A 451 -25.30 -13.49 -3.73
C LYS A 451 -25.83 -14.79 -4.36
N LYS A 452 -26.16 -14.76 -5.65
CA LYS A 452 -26.65 -15.92 -6.40
C LYS A 452 -25.63 -17.04 -6.46
N PHE A 453 -24.34 -16.71 -6.56
CA PHE A 453 -23.25 -17.68 -6.46
C PHE A 453 -23.23 -18.38 -5.10
N ARG A 454 -23.33 -17.63 -3.99
CA ARG A 454 -23.42 -18.19 -2.64
C ARG A 454 -24.66 -19.06 -2.42
N GLU A 455 -25.76 -18.75 -3.12
CA GLU A 455 -26.99 -19.56 -3.11
C GLU A 455 -26.90 -20.81 -4.02
N GLY A 456 -25.79 -21.03 -4.72
CA GLY A 456 -25.59 -22.17 -5.63
C GLY A 456 -26.21 -21.98 -7.03
N LEU A 457 -26.80 -20.83 -7.32
CA LEU A 457 -27.43 -20.50 -8.61
C LEU A 457 -26.40 -20.02 -9.65
N THR A 458 -25.44 -20.87 -9.97
CA THR A 458 -24.23 -20.52 -10.76
C THR A 458 -24.53 -20.03 -12.19
N GLY A 459 -25.61 -20.49 -12.82
CA GLY A 459 -26.01 -20.06 -14.17
C GLY A 459 -26.47 -18.60 -14.23
N GLU A 460 -27.40 -18.22 -13.34
CA GLU A 460 -27.89 -16.84 -13.20
C GLU A 460 -26.76 -15.90 -12.78
N ALA A 461 -25.96 -16.33 -11.81
CA ALA A 461 -24.83 -15.57 -11.29
C ALA A 461 -23.80 -15.24 -12.38
N HIS A 462 -23.48 -16.22 -13.24
CA HIS A 462 -22.56 -16.02 -14.36
C HIS A 462 -23.09 -15.05 -15.42
N ALA A 463 -24.37 -15.12 -15.75
CA ALA A 463 -25.00 -14.18 -16.69
C ALA A 463 -24.94 -12.74 -16.17
N LEU A 464 -25.29 -12.54 -14.89
CA LEU A 464 -25.24 -11.23 -14.24
C LEU A 464 -23.83 -10.65 -14.18
N ALA A 465 -22.82 -11.49 -13.87
CA ALA A 465 -21.42 -11.07 -13.83
C ALA A 465 -20.88 -10.68 -15.23
N LYS A 466 -21.29 -11.40 -16.28
CA LYS A 466 -20.90 -11.06 -17.65
C LYS A 466 -21.54 -9.75 -18.11
N ASP A 467 -22.80 -9.54 -17.78
CA ASP A 467 -23.51 -8.30 -18.09
C ASP A 467 -22.89 -7.09 -17.40
N SER A 468 -22.46 -7.22 -16.14
CA SER A 468 -21.78 -6.13 -15.43
C SER A 468 -20.38 -5.87 -15.96
N LEU A 469 -19.64 -6.91 -16.36
CA LEU A 469 -18.30 -6.78 -16.94
C LEU A 469 -18.26 -5.84 -18.16
N LEU A 470 -19.24 -5.97 -19.07
CA LEU A 470 -19.30 -5.16 -20.29
C LEU A 470 -19.41 -3.67 -19.99
N VAL A 471 -20.15 -3.30 -18.93
CA VAL A 471 -20.28 -1.92 -18.48
C VAL A 471 -18.96 -1.45 -17.86
N PHE A 472 -18.38 -2.25 -16.96
CA PHE A 472 -17.14 -1.88 -16.29
C PHE A 472 -15.97 -1.69 -17.25
N GLN A 473 -15.83 -2.53 -18.28
CA GLN A 473 -14.80 -2.38 -19.31
C GLN A 473 -15.02 -1.15 -20.18
N LYS A 474 -16.28 -0.83 -20.50
CA LYS A 474 -16.61 0.35 -21.31
C LYS A 474 -16.34 1.65 -20.56
N GLU A 475 -16.59 1.66 -19.25
CA GLU A 475 -16.41 2.84 -18.38
C GLU A 475 -15.07 2.81 -17.61
N GLU A 476 -14.15 1.88 -17.92
CA GLU A 476 -12.81 1.76 -17.32
C GLU A 476 -12.81 1.59 -15.77
N MET A 477 -13.74 0.81 -15.24
CA MET A 477 -13.94 0.57 -13.80
C MET A 477 -13.10 -0.61 -13.29
N THR A 478 -11.76 -0.47 -13.32
CA THR A 478 -10.80 -1.55 -13.04
C THR A 478 -11.01 -2.28 -11.70
N ALA A 479 -11.40 -1.56 -10.64
CA ALA A 479 -11.66 -2.18 -9.33
C ALA A 479 -12.86 -3.13 -9.35
N ALA A 480 -13.92 -2.77 -10.10
CA ALA A 480 -15.09 -3.61 -10.28
C ALA A 480 -14.80 -4.77 -11.25
N GLU A 481 -14.04 -4.53 -12.32
CA GLU A 481 -13.57 -5.60 -13.21
C GLU A 481 -12.75 -6.65 -12.45
N PHE A 482 -11.85 -6.24 -11.55
CA PHE A 482 -11.10 -7.15 -10.68
C PHE A 482 -12.03 -8.09 -9.90
N LYS A 483 -13.11 -7.53 -9.30
CA LYS A 483 -14.10 -8.31 -8.56
C LYS A 483 -14.87 -9.26 -9.47
N VAL A 484 -15.26 -8.81 -10.66
CA VAL A 484 -15.94 -9.66 -11.65
C VAL A 484 -15.04 -10.80 -12.11
N PHE A 485 -13.79 -10.53 -12.50
CA PHE A 485 -12.85 -11.57 -12.93
C PHE A 485 -12.54 -12.56 -11.81
N SER A 486 -12.42 -12.09 -10.56
CA SER A 486 -12.30 -12.95 -9.38
C SER A 486 -13.53 -13.84 -9.17
N LEU A 487 -14.73 -13.36 -9.48
CA LEU A 487 -15.95 -14.17 -9.43
C LEU A 487 -16.03 -15.14 -10.63
N MET A 488 -15.59 -14.73 -11.81
CA MET A 488 -15.55 -15.54 -13.04
C MET A 488 -14.57 -16.70 -12.94
N SER A 489 -13.43 -16.51 -12.25
CA SER A 489 -12.51 -17.61 -11.96
C SER A 489 -13.16 -18.65 -11.07
N LEU A 490 -13.85 -18.24 -10.00
CA LEU A 490 -14.62 -19.13 -9.13
C LEU A 490 -15.75 -19.85 -9.88
N PHE A 491 -16.49 -19.18 -10.77
CA PHE A 491 -17.49 -19.86 -11.61
C PHE A 491 -16.86 -20.95 -12.47
N SER A 492 -15.75 -20.65 -13.12
CA SER A 492 -15.05 -21.61 -13.98
C SER A 492 -14.55 -22.81 -13.18
N LEU A 493 -14.09 -22.57 -11.96
CA LEU A 493 -13.71 -23.59 -10.99
C LEU A 493 -14.90 -24.50 -10.64
N THR A 494 -16.07 -23.95 -10.27
CA THR A 494 -17.27 -24.78 -9.97
C THR A 494 -17.75 -25.62 -11.16
N ARG A 495 -17.47 -25.18 -12.39
CA ARG A 495 -17.72 -25.96 -13.62
C ARG A 495 -16.64 -26.99 -13.94
N LYS A 496 -15.65 -27.14 -13.06
CA LYS A 496 -14.49 -28.02 -13.21
C LYS A 496 -13.68 -27.72 -14.47
N ASN A 497 -13.67 -26.44 -14.87
CA ASN A 497 -12.87 -25.91 -15.97
C ASN A 497 -11.70 -25.10 -15.41
N GLY A 498 -10.64 -25.82 -15.07
CA GLY A 498 -9.46 -25.26 -14.43
C GLY A 498 -8.67 -24.26 -15.29
N SER A 499 -8.62 -24.47 -16.61
CA SER A 499 -7.87 -23.58 -17.52
C SER A 499 -8.49 -22.19 -17.56
N ASP A 500 -9.80 -22.11 -17.73
CA ASP A 500 -10.51 -20.83 -17.77
C ASP A 500 -10.46 -20.13 -16.41
N ALA A 501 -10.51 -20.90 -15.32
CA ALA A 501 -10.39 -20.35 -13.97
C ALA A 501 -9.05 -19.63 -13.76
N ILE A 502 -7.95 -20.23 -14.24
CA ILE A 502 -6.62 -19.60 -14.20
C ILE A 502 -6.61 -18.34 -15.06
N VAL A 503 -7.11 -18.39 -16.31
CA VAL A 503 -7.12 -17.23 -17.21
C VAL A 503 -7.86 -16.04 -16.61
N TYR A 504 -9.05 -16.25 -16.03
CA TYR A 504 -9.78 -15.17 -15.35
C TYR A 504 -9.07 -14.68 -14.09
N ALA A 505 -8.37 -15.55 -13.35
CA ALA A 505 -7.56 -15.13 -12.20
C ALA A 505 -6.33 -14.31 -12.63
N GLU A 506 -5.75 -14.58 -13.80
CA GLU A 506 -4.68 -13.78 -14.40
C GLU A 506 -5.18 -12.39 -14.81
N TYR A 507 -6.35 -12.28 -15.44
CA TYR A 507 -6.98 -10.98 -15.72
C TYR A 507 -7.29 -10.20 -14.44
N ALA A 508 -7.76 -10.88 -13.39
CA ALA A 508 -7.94 -10.25 -12.09
C ALA A 508 -6.60 -9.73 -11.52
N LEU A 509 -5.51 -10.49 -11.67
CA LEU A 509 -4.19 -10.06 -11.22
C LEU A 509 -3.66 -8.84 -11.99
N GLU A 510 -3.85 -8.80 -13.32
CA GLU A 510 -3.47 -7.63 -14.13
C GLU A 510 -4.19 -6.36 -13.64
N ASN A 511 -5.49 -6.46 -13.39
CA ASN A 511 -6.28 -5.37 -12.80
C ASN A 511 -5.84 -5.02 -11.38
N ALA A 512 -5.48 -6.01 -10.56
CA ALA A 512 -4.98 -5.75 -9.21
C ALA A 512 -3.66 -4.95 -9.22
N LEU A 513 -2.76 -5.25 -10.17
CA LEU A 513 -1.47 -4.57 -10.31
C LEU A 513 -1.64 -3.09 -10.69
N SER A 514 -2.58 -2.77 -11.58
CA SER A 514 -2.85 -1.38 -11.98
C SER A 514 -3.51 -0.56 -10.87
N LEU A 515 -4.21 -1.20 -9.93
CA LEU A 515 -4.81 -0.53 -8.78
C LEU A 515 -3.80 -0.04 -7.73
N MET A 516 -2.54 -0.50 -7.76
CA MET A 516 -1.48 -0.08 -6.82
C MET A 516 -1.83 -0.22 -5.32
N ASP A 517 -2.76 -1.12 -5.01
CA ASP A 517 -3.15 -1.49 -3.64
C ASP A 517 -2.53 -2.85 -3.28
N PRO A 518 -1.56 -2.90 -2.35
CA PRO A 518 -0.93 -4.14 -1.93
C PRO A 518 -1.92 -5.22 -1.48
N ASN A 519 -3.00 -4.84 -0.77
CA ASN A 519 -4.00 -5.78 -0.27
C ASN A 519 -4.71 -6.50 -1.42
N THR A 520 -5.11 -5.73 -2.43
CA THR A 520 -5.76 -6.26 -3.64
C THR A 520 -4.81 -7.17 -4.43
N VAL A 521 -3.54 -6.79 -4.57
CA VAL A 521 -2.53 -7.62 -5.29
C VAL A 521 -2.24 -8.93 -4.55
N ILE A 522 -2.06 -8.88 -3.22
CA ILE A 522 -1.87 -10.08 -2.40
C ILE A 522 -3.08 -11.01 -2.54
N THR A 523 -4.30 -10.47 -2.45
CA THR A 523 -5.54 -11.23 -2.65
C THR A 523 -5.58 -11.92 -4.02
N ALA A 524 -5.28 -11.19 -5.10
CA ALA A 524 -5.28 -11.74 -6.45
C ALA A 524 -4.27 -12.89 -6.60
N ARG A 525 -3.05 -12.72 -6.05
CA ARG A 525 -2.01 -13.76 -6.08
C ARG A 525 -2.39 -14.97 -5.23
N CYS A 526 -2.98 -14.77 -4.05
CA CYS A 526 -3.50 -15.86 -3.23
C CYS A 526 -4.56 -16.66 -3.99
N ASN A 527 -5.53 -15.99 -4.60
CA ASN A 527 -6.57 -16.64 -5.41
C ASN A 527 -5.95 -17.44 -6.57
N LEU A 528 -5.01 -16.85 -7.30
CA LEU A 528 -4.30 -17.54 -8.38
C LEU A 528 -3.52 -18.76 -7.88
N SER A 529 -2.89 -18.67 -6.71
CA SER A 529 -2.20 -19.80 -6.07
C SER A 529 -3.17 -20.95 -5.76
N VAL A 530 -4.37 -20.64 -5.28
CA VAL A 530 -5.43 -21.62 -5.00
C VAL A 530 -5.91 -22.26 -6.31
N MET A 531 -6.11 -21.48 -7.38
CA MET A 531 -6.49 -22.01 -8.70
C MET A 531 -5.46 -23.01 -9.23
N HIS A 532 -4.17 -22.67 -9.18
CA HIS A 532 -3.10 -23.59 -9.60
C HIS A 532 -3.02 -24.84 -8.71
N PHE A 533 -3.17 -24.67 -7.40
CA PHE A 533 -3.16 -25.77 -6.43
C PHE A 533 -4.28 -26.79 -6.72
N LEU A 534 -5.49 -26.30 -6.95
CA LEU A 534 -6.65 -27.15 -7.26
C LEU A 534 -6.51 -27.88 -8.60
N ASN A 535 -5.86 -27.27 -9.58
CA ASN A 535 -5.52 -27.92 -10.85
C ASN A 535 -4.31 -28.88 -10.75
N GLY A 536 -3.67 -28.99 -9.58
CA GLY A 536 -2.53 -29.90 -9.36
C GLY A 536 -1.18 -29.34 -9.80
N ASN A 537 -1.11 -28.10 -10.29
CA ASN A 537 0.16 -27.46 -10.65
C ASN A 537 0.81 -26.80 -9.42
N LEU A 538 1.42 -27.64 -8.58
CA LEU A 538 2.05 -27.22 -7.31
C LEU A 538 3.20 -26.23 -7.51
N HIS A 539 3.93 -26.31 -8.63
CA HIS A 539 5.01 -25.38 -8.94
C HIS A 539 4.48 -23.95 -9.13
N SER A 540 3.49 -23.78 -10.00
CA SER A 540 2.91 -22.44 -10.27
C SER A 540 2.17 -21.90 -9.06
N ALA A 541 1.53 -22.78 -8.29
CA ALA A 541 0.89 -22.42 -7.03
C ALA A 541 1.88 -21.82 -6.03
N LEU A 542 3.03 -22.48 -5.82
CA LEU A 542 4.10 -21.97 -4.96
C LEU A 542 4.68 -20.66 -5.47
N CYS A 543 4.94 -20.53 -6.78
CA CYS A 543 5.45 -19.27 -7.35
C CYS A 543 4.48 -18.09 -7.13
N ALA A 544 3.17 -18.31 -7.31
CA ALA A 544 2.16 -17.28 -7.06
C ALA A 544 2.10 -16.90 -5.57
N LEU A 545 2.20 -17.88 -4.67
CA LEU A 545 2.18 -17.69 -3.23
C LEU A 545 3.43 -16.97 -2.71
N ASP A 546 4.61 -17.32 -3.23
CA ASP A 546 5.88 -16.66 -2.89
C ASP A 546 5.89 -15.20 -3.35
N ALA A 547 5.32 -14.92 -4.53
CA ALA A 547 5.11 -13.54 -4.98
C ALA A 547 4.18 -12.77 -4.04
N ALA A 548 3.10 -13.40 -3.54
CA ALA A 548 2.21 -12.80 -2.56
C ALA A 548 2.91 -12.52 -1.22
N SER A 549 3.69 -13.49 -0.70
CA SER A 549 4.47 -13.32 0.54
C SER A 549 5.46 -12.17 0.42
N LYS A 550 6.18 -12.06 -0.70
CA LYS A 550 7.13 -10.97 -0.90
C LYS A 550 6.46 -9.60 -0.85
N ILE A 551 5.30 -9.44 -1.48
CA ILE A 551 4.54 -8.17 -1.44
C ILE A 551 4.04 -7.87 -0.02
N ALA A 552 3.56 -8.89 0.70
CA ALA A 552 3.15 -8.73 2.09
C ALA A 552 4.32 -8.31 3.00
N GLU A 553 5.50 -8.93 2.83
CA GLU A 553 6.71 -8.61 3.57
C GLU A 553 7.28 -7.24 3.21
N ASP A 554 7.25 -6.84 1.95
CA ASP A 554 7.73 -5.53 1.48
C ASP A 554 6.78 -4.39 1.83
N GLY A 555 5.47 -4.67 1.85
CA GLY A 555 4.42 -3.72 2.23
C GLY A 555 4.06 -3.72 3.71
N TYR A 556 4.69 -4.58 4.54
CA TYR A 556 4.35 -4.78 5.95
C TYR A 556 2.85 -5.12 6.18
N VAL A 557 2.25 -5.92 5.29
CA VAL A 557 0.83 -6.29 5.33
C VAL A 557 0.67 -7.63 6.07
N ARG A 558 0.37 -7.57 7.37
CA ARG A 558 0.40 -8.79 8.23
C ARG A 558 -0.89 -9.57 8.29
N ASP A 559 -2.00 -9.01 7.80
CA ASP A 559 -3.30 -9.67 7.79
C ASP A 559 -3.30 -10.96 6.96
N TYR A 560 -2.38 -11.07 6.00
CA TYR A 560 -2.22 -12.25 5.14
C TYR A 560 -1.19 -13.27 5.66
N GLU A 561 -0.51 -13.03 6.79
CA GLU A 561 0.54 -13.95 7.28
C GLU A 561 0.00 -15.37 7.51
N ILE A 562 -1.13 -15.51 8.21
CA ILE A 562 -1.76 -16.80 8.49
C ILE A 562 -2.19 -17.51 7.20
N PRO A 563 -3.01 -16.93 6.30
CA PRO A 563 -3.41 -17.62 5.06
C PRO A 563 -2.23 -18.02 4.19
N LEU A 564 -1.21 -17.16 4.07
CA LEU A 564 -0.02 -17.46 3.28
C LEU A 564 0.77 -18.64 3.86
N LEU A 565 1.00 -18.65 5.18
CA LEU A 565 1.65 -19.76 5.87
C LEU A 565 0.85 -21.05 5.75
N PHE A 566 -0.46 -20.98 5.92
CA PHE A 566 -1.33 -22.15 5.87
C PHE A 566 -1.34 -22.78 4.48
N MET A 567 -1.51 -21.98 3.42
CA MET A 567 -1.46 -22.47 2.04
C MET A 567 -0.08 -22.99 1.64
N ARG A 568 1.01 -22.35 2.10
CA ARG A 568 2.37 -22.86 1.89
C ARG A 568 2.54 -24.21 2.56
N GLY A 569 2.07 -24.34 3.80
CA GLY A 569 2.05 -25.60 4.54
C GLY A 569 1.29 -26.70 3.80
N ARG A 570 0.13 -26.39 3.21
CA ARG A 570 -0.65 -27.33 2.40
C ARG A 570 0.12 -27.84 1.17
N MET A 571 0.74 -26.93 0.42
CA MET A 571 1.51 -27.30 -0.78
C MET A 571 2.75 -28.15 -0.42
N LEU A 572 3.47 -27.78 0.64
CA LEU A 572 4.62 -28.54 1.14
C LEU A 572 4.20 -29.93 1.65
N PHE A 573 3.04 -30.03 2.29
CA PHE A 573 2.48 -31.30 2.73
C PHE A 573 2.19 -32.24 1.55
N GLU A 574 1.56 -31.73 0.48
CA GLU A 574 1.29 -32.50 -0.75
C GLU A 574 2.58 -32.92 -1.47
N LEU A 575 3.68 -32.18 -1.32
CA LEU A 575 5.00 -32.55 -1.83
C LEU A 575 5.76 -33.55 -0.94
N GLY A 576 5.26 -33.82 0.28
CA GLY A 576 5.90 -34.73 1.23
C GLY A 576 7.00 -34.09 2.10
N ASP A 577 7.19 -32.77 2.03
CA ASP A 577 8.13 -32.03 2.90
C ASP A 577 7.47 -31.71 4.26
N TYR A 578 7.19 -32.76 5.03
CA TYR A 578 6.42 -32.66 6.27
C TYR A 578 7.07 -31.79 7.34
N ARG A 579 8.40 -31.66 7.34
CA ARG A 579 9.12 -30.83 8.32
C ARG A 579 8.91 -29.35 8.04
N LYS A 580 8.99 -28.93 6.78
CA LYS A 580 8.71 -27.53 6.43
C LYS A 580 7.23 -27.21 6.52
N ALA A 581 6.35 -28.16 6.18
CA ALA A 581 4.91 -28.02 6.38
C ALA A 581 4.57 -27.82 7.88
N GLU A 582 5.13 -28.66 8.76
CA GLU A 582 5.01 -28.54 10.22
C GLU A 582 5.43 -27.13 10.71
N ALA A 583 6.57 -26.62 10.24
CA ALA A 583 7.04 -25.29 10.61
C ALA A 583 6.10 -24.16 10.17
N CYS A 584 5.50 -24.27 8.99
CA CYS A 584 4.52 -23.30 8.49
C CYS A 584 3.25 -23.30 9.37
N PHE A 585 2.68 -24.47 9.64
CA PHE A 585 1.47 -24.59 10.46
C PHE A 585 1.71 -24.21 11.92
N ALA A 586 2.87 -24.55 12.50
CA ALA A 586 3.23 -24.15 13.85
C ALA A 586 3.38 -22.62 13.96
N SER A 587 3.91 -21.97 12.93
CA SER A 587 4.02 -20.52 12.88
C SER A 587 2.63 -19.86 12.75
N ALA A 588 1.76 -20.40 11.91
CA ALA A 588 0.37 -19.94 11.78
C ALA A 588 -0.41 -20.12 13.10
N GLU A 589 -0.24 -21.24 13.80
CA GLU A 589 -0.84 -21.52 15.11
C GLU A 589 -0.39 -20.49 16.16
N LYS A 590 0.91 -20.21 16.23
CA LYS A 590 1.47 -19.24 17.18
C LYS A 590 0.90 -17.84 16.96
N ILE A 591 0.80 -17.41 15.70
CA ILE A 591 0.24 -16.09 15.35
C ILE A 591 -1.27 -16.07 15.70
N ALA A 592 -2.02 -17.10 15.31
CA ALA A 592 -3.44 -17.20 15.59
C ALA A 592 -3.75 -17.18 17.10
N SER A 593 -2.96 -17.92 17.90
CA SER A 593 -3.06 -17.93 19.36
C SER A 593 -2.76 -16.54 19.96
N GLY A 594 -1.77 -15.83 19.44
CA GLY A 594 -1.45 -14.45 19.86
C GLY A 594 -2.55 -13.43 19.53
N LEU A 595 -3.32 -13.68 18.46
CA LEU A 595 -4.47 -12.87 18.05
C LEU A 595 -5.80 -13.34 18.66
N ALA A 596 -5.78 -14.32 19.58
CA ALA A 596 -6.97 -14.94 20.18
C ALA A 596 -7.95 -15.59 19.19
N LEU A 597 -7.48 -16.02 18.02
CA LEU A 597 -8.26 -16.68 16.97
C LEU A 597 -8.34 -18.20 17.23
N SER A 598 -9.12 -18.59 18.24
CA SER A 598 -9.16 -19.98 18.76
C SER A 598 -9.41 -21.05 17.69
N GLY A 599 -10.36 -20.84 16.78
CA GLY A 599 -10.67 -21.78 15.70
C GLY A 599 -9.49 -21.98 14.73
N THR A 600 -8.85 -20.89 14.31
CA THR A 600 -7.70 -20.91 13.40
C THR A 600 -6.45 -21.52 14.05
N ALA A 601 -6.25 -21.27 15.34
CA ALA A 601 -5.19 -21.90 16.11
C ALA A 601 -5.40 -23.42 16.20
N CYS A 602 -6.61 -23.87 16.55
CA CYS A 602 -6.96 -25.31 16.56
C CYS A 602 -6.77 -25.96 15.19
N LEU A 603 -7.24 -25.33 14.12
CA LEU A 603 -7.05 -25.84 12.76
C LEU A 603 -5.57 -26.01 12.41
N SER A 604 -4.75 -24.99 12.69
CA SER A 604 -3.31 -25.03 12.44
C SER A 604 -2.62 -26.13 13.27
N ARG A 605 -3.02 -26.30 14.54
CA ARG A 605 -2.52 -27.35 15.42
C ARG A 605 -2.86 -28.76 14.93
N VAL A 606 -4.08 -28.95 14.42
CA VAL A 606 -4.51 -30.23 13.83
C VAL A 606 -3.62 -30.59 12.63
N TRP A 607 -3.26 -29.62 11.79
CA TRP A 607 -2.33 -29.83 10.68
C TRP A 607 -0.88 -30.08 11.12
N VAL A 608 -0.42 -29.46 12.21
CA VAL A 608 0.85 -29.83 12.87
C VAL A 608 0.81 -31.30 13.28
N GLY A 609 -0.25 -31.73 13.98
CA GLY A 609 -0.44 -33.13 14.38
C GLY A 609 -0.42 -34.09 13.20
N ARG A 610 -1.09 -33.74 12.10
CA ARG A 610 -1.06 -34.51 10.84
C ARG A 610 0.35 -34.62 10.27
N CYS A 611 1.12 -33.54 10.21
CA CYS A 611 2.51 -33.58 9.74
C CYS A 611 3.38 -34.51 10.60
N ILE A 612 3.19 -34.50 11.93
CA ILE A 612 3.90 -35.35 12.88
C ILE A 612 3.58 -36.84 12.66
N VAL A 613 2.30 -37.18 12.42
CA VAL A 613 1.85 -38.53 12.04
C VAL A 613 2.54 -39.02 10.76
N HIS A 614 2.57 -38.18 9.73
CA HIS A 614 3.22 -38.52 8.44
C HIS A 614 4.75 -38.64 8.54
N GLN A 615 5.35 -38.13 9.61
CA GLN A 615 6.76 -38.35 9.95
C GLN A 615 6.99 -39.63 10.80
N GLY A 616 5.94 -40.40 11.09
CA GLY A 616 6.00 -41.64 11.87
C GLY A 616 5.91 -41.46 13.39
N ARG A 617 5.64 -40.25 13.88
CA ARG A 617 5.52 -39.94 15.32
C ARG A 617 4.05 -40.00 15.77
N TYR A 618 3.41 -41.16 15.64
CA TYR A 618 1.95 -41.30 15.74
C TYR A 618 1.35 -40.80 17.06
N GLN A 619 1.84 -41.28 18.21
CA GLN A 619 1.27 -40.91 19.52
C GLN A 619 1.28 -39.39 19.77
N ALA A 620 2.39 -38.71 19.44
CA ALA A 620 2.50 -37.27 19.62
C ALA A 620 1.52 -36.50 18.72
N GLY A 621 1.37 -36.93 17.46
CA GLY A 621 0.42 -36.29 16.54
C GLY A 621 -1.03 -36.52 16.94
N THR A 622 -1.39 -37.75 17.34
CA THR A 622 -2.75 -38.11 17.80
C THR A 622 -3.17 -37.30 19.01
N LEU A 623 -2.29 -37.12 20.01
CA LEU A 623 -2.58 -36.31 21.20
C LEU A 623 -2.93 -34.86 20.82
N LEU A 624 -2.12 -34.23 19.98
CA LEU A 624 -2.35 -32.85 19.52
C LEU A 624 -3.68 -32.69 18.78
N MET A 625 -4.06 -33.66 17.95
CA MET A 625 -5.32 -33.62 17.21
C MET A 625 -6.53 -33.86 18.12
N ALA A 626 -6.42 -34.78 19.08
CA ALA A 626 -7.49 -35.11 20.03
C ALA A 626 -7.89 -33.89 20.88
N GLU A 627 -6.92 -33.07 21.32
CA GLU A 627 -7.17 -31.82 22.05
C GLU A 627 -8.04 -30.82 21.29
N CYS A 628 -8.02 -30.86 19.95
CA CYS A 628 -8.76 -29.94 19.09
C CYS A 628 -10.05 -30.55 18.50
N SER A 629 -10.38 -31.81 18.83
CA SER A 629 -11.46 -32.56 18.19
C SER A 629 -12.87 -32.01 18.41
N SER A 630 -13.09 -31.27 19.51
CA SER A 630 -14.35 -30.58 19.80
C SER A 630 -14.51 -29.26 19.03
N THR A 631 -13.39 -28.63 18.64
CA THR A 631 -13.36 -27.30 18.00
C THR A 631 -13.17 -27.40 16.49
N CYS A 632 -12.51 -28.46 16.01
CA CYS A 632 -12.11 -28.62 14.61
C CYS A 632 -12.49 -30.01 14.10
N ALA A 633 -13.43 -30.07 13.15
CA ALA A 633 -13.92 -31.33 12.58
C ALA A 633 -12.82 -32.11 11.85
N ASP A 634 -11.86 -31.43 11.22
CA ASP A 634 -10.72 -32.05 10.52
C ASP A 634 -9.89 -32.96 11.42
N ALA A 635 -9.88 -32.70 12.74
CA ALA A 635 -9.20 -33.57 13.70
C ALA A 635 -9.73 -35.01 13.63
N LEU A 636 -11.05 -35.18 13.44
CA LEU A 636 -11.67 -36.52 13.34
C LEU A 636 -11.18 -37.28 12.10
N ILE A 637 -10.98 -36.57 10.98
CA ILE A 637 -10.43 -37.16 9.75
C ILE A 637 -9.02 -37.66 10.00
N TYR A 638 -8.16 -36.82 10.59
CA TYR A 638 -6.75 -37.13 10.72
C TYR A 638 -6.44 -38.06 11.90
N LEU A 639 -7.32 -38.16 12.90
CA LEU A 639 -7.27 -39.23 13.91
C LEU A 639 -7.54 -40.60 13.29
N LEU A 640 -8.51 -40.71 12.37
CA LEU A 640 -8.72 -41.95 11.60
C LEU A 640 -7.53 -42.24 10.68
N GLU A 641 -6.98 -41.23 9.99
CA GLU A 641 -5.78 -41.37 9.18
C GLU A 641 -4.59 -41.88 10.01
N ALA A 642 -4.40 -41.35 11.22
CA ALA A 642 -3.34 -41.77 12.14
C ALA A 642 -3.50 -43.25 12.53
N ALA A 643 -4.71 -43.70 12.87
CA ALA A 643 -5.00 -45.09 13.20
C ALA A 643 -4.69 -46.04 12.02
N ILE A 644 -5.07 -45.66 10.79
CA ILE A 644 -4.76 -46.44 9.59
C ILE A 644 -3.24 -46.54 9.37
N LEU A 645 -2.50 -45.46 9.63
CA LEU A 645 -1.05 -45.41 9.41
C LEU A 645 -0.25 -46.12 10.51
N SER A 646 -0.67 -46.02 11.77
CA SER A 646 -0.02 -46.68 12.91
C SER A 646 -0.40 -48.15 13.03
N GLY A 647 -1.60 -48.52 12.57
CA GLY A 647 -2.19 -49.84 12.76
C GLY A 647 -2.81 -50.02 14.15
N ASP A 648 -2.97 -48.94 14.92
CA ASP A 648 -3.61 -48.98 16.24
C ASP A 648 -5.12 -49.21 16.10
N GLU A 649 -5.69 -50.01 17.00
CA GLU A 649 -7.14 -50.15 17.10
C GLU A 649 -7.77 -48.87 17.67
N ILE A 650 -8.86 -48.42 17.05
CA ILE A 650 -9.61 -47.25 17.47
C ILE A 650 -11.07 -47.60 17.68
N ASP A 651 -11.67 -47.04 18.74
CA ASP A 651 -13.09 -47.21 19.00
C ASP A 651 -13.92 -46.30 18.07
N LEU A 652 -14.43 -46.88 16.99
CA LEU A 652 -15.30 -46.17 16.05
C LEU A 652 -16.63 -45.69 16.66
N ALA A 653 -17.04 -46.23 17.83
CA ALA A 653 -18.23 -45.75 18.54
C ALA A 653 -18.01 -44.36 19.17
N ALA A 654 -16.76 -43.98 19.44
CA ALA A 654 -16.40 -42.65 19.92
C ALA A 654 -16.46 -41.58 18.80
N PHE A 655 -16.66 -42.00 17.54
CA PHE A 655 -16.69 -41.11 16.38
C PHE A 655 -18.13 -40.94 15.84
N PRO A 656 -18.56 -39.71 15.51
CA PRO A 656 -19.87 -39.46 14.91
C PRO A 656 -20.10 -40.26 13.62
N GLU A 657 -21.32 -40.77 13.37
CA GLU A 657 -21.59 -41.52 12.12
C GLU A 657 -21.51 -40.63 10.87
N LYS A 658 -21.86 -39.35 10.99
CA LYS A 658 -21.78 -38.34 9.93
C LYS A 658 -20.74 -37.29 10.30
N PHE A 659 -20.04 -36.73 9.31
CA PHE A 659 -19.08 -35.65 9.57
C PHE A 659 -19.83 -34.44 10.14
N PRO A 660 -19.37 -33.86 11.26
CA PRO A 660 -20.05 -32.73 11.86
C PRO A 660 -19.89 -31.48 10.98
N VAL A 661 -21.02 -30.84 10.65
CA VAL A 661 -21.02 -29.49 10.09
C VAL A 661 -20.86 -28.53 11.27
N LEU A 662 -19.62 -28.11 11.55
CA LEU A 662 -19.38 -27.10 12.58
C LEU A 662 -19.71 -25.71 12.04
N SER A 663 -20.42 -24.93 12.84
CA SER A 663 -20.66 -23.51 12.58
C SER A 663 -19.32 -22.77 12.53
N VAL A 664 -19.15 -21.95 11.50
CA VAL A 664 -17.98 -21.08 11.32
C VAL A 664 -17.72 -20.29 12.61
N PRO A 665 -16.49 -20.30 13.16
CA PRO A 665 -16.14 -19.42 14.27
C PRO A 665 -16.37 -17.96 13.87
N GLN A 666 -17.09 -17.18 14.69
CA GLN A 666 -17.35 -15.75 14.42
C GLN A 666 -16.06 -14.92 14.30
N ASP A 667 -14.93 -15.45 14.78
CA ASP A 667 -13.63 -14.77 14.90
C ASP A 667 -12.59 -15.25 13.86
N SER A 668 -12.99 -15.68 12.65
CA SER A 668 -12.01 -16.14 11.64
C SER A 668 -11.50 -14.98 10.76
N VAL A 669 -10.17 -14.79 10.72
CA VAL A 669 -9.48 -13.87 9.77
C VAL A 669 -9.46 -14.43 8.35
N LEU A 670 -9.70 -15.73 8.21
CA LEU A 670 -9.91 -16.38 6.92
C LEU A 670 -11.40 -16.29 6.57
N PRO A 671 -11.80 -16.18 5.30
CA PRO A 671 -13.21 -16.12 4.92
C PRO A 671 -13.96 -17.31 5.52
N ALA A 672 -14.72 -17.05 6.58
CA ALA A 672 -15.65 -17.97 7.24
C ALA A 672 -15.23 -19.46 7.19
N VAL A 673 -14.00 -19.78 7.64
CA VAL A 673 -13.44 -21.13 7.48
C VAL A 673 -14.04 -22.07 8.52
N SER A 674 -14.94 -22.96 8.08
CA SER A 674 -15.48 -24.07 8.88
C SER A 674 -14.55 -25.28 8.93
N GLY A 675 -13.51 -25.35 8.08
CA GLY A 675 -12.53 -26.43 8.01
C GLY A 675 -11.45 -26.20 6.94
N SER A 676 -10.37 -26.98 6.92
CA SER A 676 -9.22 -26.68 6.05
C SER A 676 -9.48 -26.84 4.56
N PHE A 677 -10.51 -27.61 4.18
CA PHE A 677 -10.94 -27.77 2.78
C PHE A 677 -11.76 -26.57 2.28
N SER A 678 -12.36 -25.78 3.19
CA SER A 678 -13.12 -24.57 2.83
C SER A 678 -12.27 -23.45 2.24
N LEU A 679 -10.94 -23.53 2.43
CA LEU A 679 -9.97 -22.59 1.86
C LEU A 679 -9.68 -22.83 0.37
N ALA A 680 -9.92 -24.04 -0.13
CA ALA A 680 -9.55 -24.42 -1.49
C ALA A 680 -10.52 -25.46 -2.08
N GLU A 681 -10.43 -26.72 -1.64
CA GLU A 681 -11.11 -27.82 -2.31
C GLU A 681 -12.64 -27.69 -2.33
N ASP A 682 -13.25 -27.26 -1.22
CA ASP A 682 -14.70 -27.12 -1.16
C ASP A 682 -15.24 -25.99 -2.04
N LEU A 683 -14.39 -25.04 -2.47
CA LEU A 683 -14.76 -24.01 -3.46
C LEU A 683 -15.11 -24.64 -4.82
N CYS A 684 -14.49 -25.77 -5.18
CA CYS A 684 -14.69 -26.46 -6.45
C CYS A 684 -15.58 -27.70 -6.30
N PHE A 685 -15.31 -28.49 -5.26
CA PHE A 685 -15.81 -29.86 -5.14
C PHE A 685 -16.91 -30.00 -4.06
N GLY A 686 -17.13 -28.97 -3.23
CA GLY A 686 -18.05 -28.97 -2.09
C GLY A 686 -19.45 -28.42 -2.37
N ALA A 687 -20.03 -28.69 -3.54
CA ALA A 687 -21.32 -28.12 -3.98
C ALA A 687 -22.52 -28.41 -3.04
N SER A 688 -22.39 -29.37 -2.11
CA SER A 688 -23.33 -29.67 -1.04
C SER A 688 -22.59 -30.20 0.20
N PRO A 689 -23.18 -30.14 1.41
CA PRO A 689 -22.57 -30.72 2.61
C PRO A 689 -22.24 -32.22 2.48
N GLU A 690 -23.03 -32.96 1.70
CA GLU A 690 -22.81 -34.39 1.44
C GLU A 690 -21.76 -34.67 0.37
N SER A 691 -21.35 -33.64 -0.40
CA SER A 691 -20.29 -33.68 -1.40
C SER A 691 -19.03 -32.92 -0.99
N ALA A 692 -18.96 -32.41 0.25
CA ALA A 692 -17.75 -31.75 0.77
C ALA A 692 -16.57 -32.73 0.79
N VAL A 693 -15.37 -32.22 0.51
CA VAL A 693 -14.16 -33.06 0.43
C VAL A 693 -13.82 -33.65 1.80
N GLY A 694 -14.04 -32.89 2.86
CA GLY A 694 -13.87 -33.37 4.25
C GLY A 694 -14.76 -34.57 4.58
N GLU A 695 -16.05 -34.53 4.22
CA GLU A 695 -16.99 -35.64 4.44
C GLU A 695 -16.58 -36.89 3.64
N ARG A 696 -16.19 -36.74 2.37
CA ARG A 696 -15.71 -37.87 1.56
C ARG A 696 -14.47 -38.52 2.17
N MET A 697 -13.50 -37.71 2.60
CA MET A 697 -12.28 -38.21 3.24
C MET A 697 -12.59 -38.89 4.58
N TYR A 698 -13.49 -38.31 5.37
CA TYR A 698 -13.96 -38.89 6.63
C TYR A 698 -14.58 -40.29 6.42
N ARG A 699 -15.52 -40.42 5.46
CA ARG A 699 -16.14 -41.71 5.11
C ARG A 699 -15.10 -42.72 4.64
N ALA A 700 -14.20 -42.31 3.75
CA ALA A 700 -13.17 -43.20 3.20
C ALA A 700 -12.28 -43.78 4.32
N PHE A 701 -11.80 -42.94 5.23
CA PHE A 701 -11.00 -43.42 6.36
C PHE A 701 -11.80 -44.26 7.35
N ARG A 702 -13.05 -43.88 7.68
CA ARG A 702 -13.92 -44.66 8.57
C ARG A 702 -14.19 -46.08 8.02
N HIS A 703 -14.48 -46.20 6.72
CA HIS A 703 -14.64 -47.51 6.08
C HIS A 703 -13.33 -48.30 6.03
N THR A 704 -12.19 -47.64 5.83
CA THR A 704 -10.87 -48.29 5.84
C THR A 704 -10.56 -48.89 7.21
N VAL A 705 -10.79 -48.15 8.30
CA VAL A 705 -10.65 -48.68 9.67
C VAL A 705 -11.56 -49.88 9.89
N THR A 706 -12.82 -49.81 9.44
CA THR A 706 -13.76 -50.95 9.55
C THR A 706 -13.24 -52.20 8.83
N CYS A 707 -12.64 -52.04 7.63
CA CYS A 707 -12.02 -53.14 6.89
C CYS A 707 -10.77 -53.71 7.59
N GLN A 708 -10.09 -52.92 8.41
CA GLN A 708 -8.93 -53.38 9.18
C GLN A 708 -9.34 -54.15 10.44
N SER A 709 -10.44 -53.75 11.09
CA SER A 709 -10.95 -54.36 12.31
C SER A 709 -11.79 -55.63 12.08
N ASP A 710 -12.53 -55.72 10.96
CA ASP A 710 -13.32 -56.91 10.60
C ASP A 710 -12.99 -57.37 9.19
N THR A 711 -12.62 -58.65 9.03
CA THR A 711 -12.39 -59.30 7.74
C THR A 711 -13.59 -60.11 7.26
N GLY A 712 -14.67 -60.17 8.04
CA GLY A 712 -15.92 -60.85 7.75
C GLY A 712 -16.93 -60.01 6.95
N PRO A 713 -18.24 -60.19 7.21
CA PRO A 713 -19.30 -59.50 6.47
C PRO A 713 -19.28 -57.97 6.59
N ALA A 714 -18.93 -57.40 7.75
CA ALA A 714 -18.93 -55.95 7.92
C ALA A 714 -17.74 -55.31 7.17
N GLY A 715 -16.58 -55.96 7.17
CA GLY A 715 -15.43 -55.58 6.34
C GLY A 715 -15.75 -55.58 4.85
N SER A 716 -16.43 -56.63 4.37
CA SER A 716 -16.83 -56.73 2.96
C SER A 716 -17.82 -55.62 2.55
N ALA A 717 -18.80 -55.30 3.41
CA ALA A 717 -19.73 -54.20 3.18
C ALA A 717 -19.05 -52.82 3.22
N ALA A 718 -18.08 -52.64 4.12
CA ALA A 718 -17.27 -51.43 4.20
C ALA A 718 -16.40 -51.23 2.95
N LEU A 719 -15.82 -52.31 2.39
CA LEU A 719 -15.05 -52.24 1.15
C LEU A 719 -15.91 -51.80 -0.04
N GLN A 720 -17.15 -52.30 -0.15
CA GLN A 720 -18.09 -51.87 -1.18
C GLN A 720 -18.42 -50.38 -1.05
N SER A 721 -18.64 -49.91 0.18
CA SER A 721 -18.90 -48.49 0.48
C SER A 721 -17.68 -47.62 0.13
N LEU A 722 -16.46 -48.06 0.49
CA LEU A 722 -15.21 -47.38 0.15
C LEU A 722 -15.00 -47.29 -1.38
N SER A 723 -15.28 -48.37 -2.11
CA SER A 723 -15.22 -48.40 -3.58
C SER A 723 -16.19 -47.40 -4.22
N SER A 724 -17.41 -47.28 -3.66
CA SER A 724 -18.40 -46.27 -4.09
C SER A 724 -17.89 -44.84 -3.87
N VAL A 725 -17.27 -44.56 -2.72
CA VAL A 725 -16.64 -43.26 -2.44
C VAL A 725 -15.52 -42.97 -3.44
N ALA A 726 -14.66 -43.94 -3.74
CA ALA A 726 -13.57 -43.78 -4.70
C ALA A 726 -14.07 -43.50 -6.14
N GLN A 727 -15.14 -44.20 -6.56
CA GLN A 727 -15.77 -43.97 -7.86
C GLN A 727 -16.38 -42.57 -7.95
N THR A 728 -17.13 -42.15 -6.93
CA THR A 728 -17.71 -40.82 -6.86
C THR A 728 -16.63 -39.74 -6.92
N ALA A 729 -15.55 -39.91 -6.15
CA ALA A 729 -14.41 -39.01 -6.16
C ALA A 729 -13.76 -38.91 -7.56
N GLN A 730 -13.61 -40.03 -8.28
CA GLN A 730 -13.07 -40.01 -9.64
C GLN A 730 -14.01 -39.27 -10.63
N ASP A 731 -15.30 -39.57 -10.59
CA ASP A 731 -16.30 -38.94 -11.46
C ASP A 731 -16.40 -37.43 -11.19
N GLU A 732 -16.17 -37.05 -9.95
CA GLU A 732 -16.14 -35.66 -9.54
C GLU A 732 -14.81 -34.93 -9.76
N LYS A 733 -13.77 -35.63 -10.24
CA LYS A 733 -12.38 -35.11 -10.36
C LYS A 733 -11.78 -34.64 -9.03
N ASP A 734 -12.14 -35.30 -7.92
CA ASP A 734 -11.60 -35.03 -6.59
C ASP A 734 -10.08 -35.28 -6.55
N PRO A 735 -9.27 -34.37 -5.99
CA PRO A 735 -7.82 -34.52 -5.88
C PRO A 735 -7.36 -35.79 -5.15
N TYR A 736 -8.18 -36.35 -4.26
CA TYR A 736 -7.87 -37.50 -3.41
C TYR A 736 -8.37 -38.84 -3.96
N ALA A 737 -8.94 -38.89 -5.19
CA ALA A 737 -9.42 -40.14 -5.79
C ALA A 737 -8.34 -41.24 -5.86
N ALA A 738 -7.08 -40.86 -6.10
CA ALA A 738 -5.95 -41.81 -6.11
C ALA A 738 -5.78 -42.50 -4.75
N LEU A 739 -5.89 -41.75 -3.65
CA LEU A 739 -5.80 -42.28 -2.29
C LEU A 739 -6.93 -43.27 -2.01
N TYR A 740 -8.18 -42.92 -2.33
CA TYR A 740 -9.32 -43.79 -2.02
C TYR A 740 -9.22 -45.14 -2.75
N TYR A 741 -8.83 -45.15 -4.03
CA TYR A 741 -8.58 -46.40 -4.74
C TYR A 741 -7.39 -47.19 -4.18
N TYR A 742 -6.37 -46.52 -3.67
CA TYR A 742 -5.27 -47.21 -2.98
C TYR A 742 -5.75 -47.91 -1.70
N LEU A 743 -6.62 -47.24 -0.92
CA LEU A 743 -7.22 -47.83 0.27
C LEU A 743 -8.12 -49.03 -0.07
N CYS A 744 -8.88 -48.98 -1.17
CA CYS A 744 -9.63 -50.15 -1.68
C CYS A 744 -8.71 -51.33 -1.97
N TYR A 745 -7.55 -51.08 -2.59
CA TYR A 745 -6.56 -52.12 -2.87
C TYR A 745 -5.98 -52.73 -1.58
N GLU A 746 -5.58 -51.91 -0.60
CA GLU A 746 -5.04 -52.42 0.67
C GLU A 746 -6.09 -53.20 1.46
N ALA A 747 -7.33 -52.69 1.56
CA ALA A 747 -8.41 -53.35 2.26
C ALA A 747 -8.84 -54.65 1.56
N GLY A 748 -9.05 -54.61 0.24
CA GLY A 748 -9.47 -55.78 -0.55
C GLY A 748 -8.44 -56.91 -0.57
N SER A 749 -7.16 -56.60 -0.40
CA SER A 749 -6.10 -57.62 -0.29
C SER A 749 -6.13 -58.38 1.03
N LYS A 750 -6.83 -57.87 2.06
CA LYS A 750 -6.94 -58.48 3.39
C LYS A 750 -8.28 -59.20 3.62
N ILE A 751 -9.33 -58.85 2.89
CA ILE A 751 -10.67 -59.43 3.04
C ILE A 751 -10.77 -60.76 2.26
N PRO A 752 -11.08 -61.89 2.92
CA PRO A 752 -11.28 -63.17 2.25
C PRO A 752 -12.44 -63.13 1.24
N GLY A 753 -12.21 -63.68 0.04
CA GLY A 753 -13.24 -63.82 -0.99
C GLY A 753 -13.26 -62.69 -2.03
N VAL A 754 -12.50 -61.61 -1.85
CA VAL A 754 -12.35 -60.57 -2.88
C VAL A 754 -11.45 -61.10 -4.02
N PRO A 755 -11.90 -61.09 -5.29
CA PRO A 755 -11.10 -61.57 -6.41
C PRO A 755 -9.83 -60.72 -6.60
N ARG A 756 -8.68 -61.37 -6.82
CA ARG A 756 -7.40 -60.70 -7.10
C ARG A 756 -7.47 -59.74 -8.31
N LYS A 757 -8.28 -60.05 -9.32
CA LYS A 757 -8.49 -59.15 -10.47
C LYS A 757 -9.14 -57.83 -10.08
N GLU A 758 -10.00 -57.83 -9.06
CA GLU A 758 -10.69 -56.63 -8.58
C GLU A 758 -9.72 -55.74 -7.78
N THR A 759 -8.88 -56.34 -6.93
CA THR A 759 -7.85 -55.59 -6.20
C THR A 759 -6.80 -54.98 -7.12
N GLU A 760 -6.35 -55.72 -8.15
CA GLU A 760 -5.44 -55.20 -9.17
C GLU A 760 -6.06 -54.06 -10.00
N LEU A 761 -7.38 -54.10 -10.24
CA LEU A 761 -8.11 -53.02 -10.90
C LEU A 761 -8.11 -51.73 -10.06
N PHE A 762 -8.34 -51.83 -8.75
CA PHE A 762 -8.25 -50.67 -7.85
C PHE A 762 -6.86 -50.04 -7.89
N LEU A 763 -5.80 -50.86 -7.82
CA LEU A 763 -4.42 -50.38 -7.89
C LEU A 763 -4.12 -49.68 -9.23
N SER A 764 -4.56 -50.26 -10.35
CA SER A 764 -4.39 -49.65 -11.69
C SER A 764 -5.08 -48.29 -11.80
N ARG A 765 -6.33 -48.18 -11.31
CA ARG A 765 -7.07 -46.91 -11.28
C ARG A 765 -6.41 -45.88 -10.39
N SER A 766 -5.97 -46.28 -9.20
CA SER A 766 -5.25 -45.44 -8.24
C SER A 766 -3.98 -44.85 -8.86
N PHE A 767 -3.14 -45.69 -9.46
CA PHE A 767 -1.89 -45.24 -10.06
C PHE A 767 -2.12 -44.34 -11.28
N LYS A 768 -3.12 -44.65 -12.13
CA LYS A 768 -3.50 -43.77 -13.25
C LYS A 768 -3.95 -42.39 -12.77
N ALA A 769 -4.74 -42.32 -11.71
CA ALA A 769 -5.18 -41.05 -11.13
C ALA A 769 -3.99 -40.23 -10.58
N LEU A 770 -3.05 -40.90 -9.89
CA LEU A 770 -1.80 -40.26 -9.43
C LEU A 770 -0.98 -39.70 -10.61
N GLN A 771 -0.80 -40.49 -11.68
CA GLN A 771 -0.07 -40.07 -12.88
C GLN A 771 -0.70 -38.86 -13.58
N ILE A 772 -2.04 -38.82 -13.67
CA ILE A 772 -2.75 -37.68 -14.26
C ILE A 772 -2.42 -36.41 -13.46
N ARG A 773 -2.51 -36.48 -12.13
CA ARG A 773 -2.21 -35.33 -11.28
C ARG A 773 -0.75 -34.91 -11.34
N ALA A 774 0.18 -35.86 -11.39
CA ALA A 774 1.62 -35.57 -11.51
C ALA A 774 1.98 -34.89 -12.84
N LYS A 775 1.24 -35.12 -13.92
CA LYS A 775 1.49 -34.45 -15.22
C LYS A 775 1.23 -32.94 -15.17
N GLU A 776 0.36 -32.48 -14.28
CA GLU A 776 0.05 -31.06 -14.10
C GLU A 776 1.17 -30.28 -13.40
N ILE A 777 2.07 -30.98 -12.69
CA ILE A 777 3.24 -30.37 -12.07
C ILE A 777 4.29 -30.13 -13.15
N SER A 778 4.56 -28.86 -13.49
CA SER A 778 5.48 -28.50 -14.58
C SER A 778 6.95 -28.80 -14.27
N ASP A 779 7.38 -28.59 -13.02
CA ASP A 779 8.76 -28.85 -12.58
C ASP A 779 9.01 -30.35 -12.35
N ASN A 780 10.06 -30.88 -12.97
CA ASN A 780 10.36 -32.31 -12.92
C ASN A 780 10.79 -32.80 -11.53
N ASN A 781 11.51 -31.98 -10.76
CA ASN A 781 11.96 -32.36 -9.42
C ASN A 781 10.77 -32.40 -8.47
N LEU A 782 9.89 -31.39 -8.51
CA LEU A 782 8.67 -31.36 -7.72
C LEU A 782 7.73 -32.51 -8.10
N ARG A 783 7.66 -32.86 -9.40
CA ARG A 783 6.87 -34.01 -9.86
C ARG A 783 7.40 -35.32 -9.26
N GLU A 784 8.71 -35.52 -9.25
CA GLU A 784 9.31 -36.70 -8.64
C GLU A 784 9.07 -36.75 -7.12
N GLN A 785 9.24 -35.61 -6.44
CA GLN A 785 8.93 -35.48 -5.01
C GLN A 785 7.48 -35.85 -4.73
N PHE A 786 6.52 -35.25 -5.42
CA PHE A 786 5.09 -35.55 -5.28
C PHE A 786 4.77 -37.05 -5.46
N MET A 787 5.41 -37.72 -6.42
CA MET A 787 5.16 -39.14 -6.69
C MET A 787 5.73 -40.07 -5.61
N GLN A 788 6.88 -39.73 -5.01
CA GLN A 788 7.68 -40.67 -4.22
C GLN A 788 7.83 -40.32 -2.74
N GLN A 789 7.66 -39.06 -2.33
CA GLN A 789 7.88 -38.63 -0.95
C GLN A 789 6.62 -38.67 -0.08
N PRO A 790 5.44 -38.21 -0.53
CA PRO A 790 4.24 -38.25 0.31
C PRO A 790 3.94 -39.69 0.73
N VAL A 791 3.62 -39.92 2.01
CA VAL A 791 3.45 -41.27 2.60
C VAL A 791 2.52 -42.13 1.76
N TRP A 792 1.34 -41.61 1.40
CA TRP A 792 0.37 -42.34 0.59
C TRP A 792 0.84 -42.58 -0.85
N ASN A 793 1.40 -41.56 -1.50
CA ASN A 793 1.89 -41.68 -2.87
C ASN A 793 3.08 -42.65 -2.94
N ALA A 794 3.99 -42.61 -1.97
CA ALA A 794 5.12 -43.52 -1.84
C ALA A 794 4.68 -44.97 -1.67
N ARG A 795 3.66 -45.21 -0.82
CA ARG A 795 3.06 -46.53 -0.63
C ARG A 795 2.41 -47.04 -1.92
N LEU A 796 1.61 -46.21 -2.58
CA LEU A 796 1.01 -46.49 -3.89
C LEU A 796 2.07 -46.78 -4.97
N TYR A 797 3.11 -45.96 -5.06
CA TYR A 797 4.19 -46.10 -6.03
C TYR A 797 4.95 -47.43 -5.84
N ARG A 798 5.22 -47.82 -4.58
CA ARG A 798 5.83 -49.13 -4.25
C ARG A 798 4.92 -50.30 -4.61
N ALA A 799 3.62 -50.20 -4.35
CA ALA A 799 2.65 -51.22 -4.74
C ALA A 799 2.57 -51.36 -6.26
N ALA A 800 2.49 -50.24 -7.00
CA ALA A 800 2.48 -50.22 -8.45
C ALA A 800 3.75 -50.85 -9.07
N ARG A 801 4.92 -50.59 -8.49
CA ARG A 801 6.19 -51.23 -8.90
C ARG A 801 6.19 -52.74 -8.66
N THR A 802 5.69 -53.20 -7.51
CA THR A 802 5.59 -54.63 -7.18
C THR A 802 4.67 -55.37 -8.16
N HIS A 803 3.63 -54.71 -8.67
CA HIS A 803 2.67 -55.26 -9.63
C HIS A 803 3.00 -54.95 -11.09
N MET A 804 4.22 -54.47 -11.40
CA MET A 804 4.69 -54.16 -12.76
C MET A 804 3.79 -53.18 -13.55
N LEU A 805 3.20 -52.20 -12.85
CA LEU A 805 2.47 -51.09 -13.47
C LEU A 805 3.40 -49.93 -13.89
N ILE A 806 4.68 -50.01 -13.53
CA ILE A 806 5.75 -49.02 -13.77
C ILE A 806 6.97 -49.72 -14.34
#